data_AF-A0A963ARC0-F1
#
_entry.id   AF-A0A963ARC0-F1
#
_cell.length_a   1.000
_cell.length_b   1.000
_cell.length_c   1.000
_cell.angle_alpha   90.00
_cell.angle_beta   90.00
_cell.angle_gamma   90.00
#
_symmetry.space_group_name_H-M   'P 1'
#
loop_
_entity.id
_entity.type
_entity.pdbx_description
1 polymer ?
#
loop_
_entity_poly.entity_id
_entity_poly.type
_entity_poly.pdbx_seq_one_letter_code
_entity_poly.pdbx_strand_id
1 'polypeptide(L)'
;SKHLEMGQGTYTGLATLVAEELDADWDRVRVEGAPADASRYNNLFWGAMQGTGGSTAIANSFDQLRRAGAAARQMLVAAAAERWQVPIAEIRVVAGVVEHAASGRKAGFGELAEAAASQPVPETVLLKDPAAFELIGKRIPRKDSSEKIDGSAQFTQDVRLPGMKTALVLHPPRFGAKVSGVADSAALQISGVSRIVQIPSGVAVVADDFWSAKLGRDALQVSWDESEAFNESSEQLLQAYRELAKTAGTVARDDGKAVQLLAETDDVLEAEYSVPFLSHSAMEPMDCVVRIDDNGCEIWNGEQMQTGDQMAVAALLGLQPEQVKINMLYAGGSFGRRANPAADYVLEAVHIAKQLEQGTPLKMIWTREDDTRAGYYRPMYLHRLRARLDPAGNPLAWDQCIVGQSILAGTPFESAMVKDGIDHTSVEGAVNLPYAIDHFHLDLHSPKLPVPVLWWRSVGSTHTAFVGESFIDELAHKAGQDPVAYRRRLLAKHPRHLGVLNLAAEKADWGAPLGRGQGRGVAVHESFNSYVAQVAEVTVRRGVIHVDRVVIAIDCGIAVNPDVIEAQMQGGMGFGLSAALYSELVLDRGRVMQSNFHDYQILRIDQMPEVEVYIVPSAEPPTGVGEPATPVIAPALANAVFAATGQRLRRLPLRLAS
;
A
#
# COMPACT_ATOMS: atom_id res chain seq x y z
N SER A 1 1.81 11.14 15.59
CA SER A 1 1.43 9.95 14.82
C SER A 1 2.64 9.06 14.66
N LYS A 2 2.53 7.81 15.11
CA LYS A 2 3.56 6.77 14.88
C LYS A 2 3.55 6.17 13.47
N HIS A 3 2.54 6.54 12.67
CA HIS A 3 2.39 6.11 11.29
C HIS A 3 2.63 7.28 10.33
N LEU A 4 3.00 6.99 9.08
CA LEU A 4 3.23 7.96 8.01
C LEU A 4 1.92 8.44 7.38
N GLU A 5 1.84 9.75 7.12
CA GLU A 5 0.80 10.33 6.27
C GLU A 5 1.34 10.54 4.86
N MET A 6 0.75 9.80 3.92
CA MET A 6 1.18 9.73 2.53
C MET A 6 0.03 9.97 1.54
N GLY A 7 -1.02 10.69 1.98
CA GLY A 7 -2.26 10.95 1.24
C GLY A 7 -3.46 10.13 1.75
N GLN A 8 -3.22 9.14 2.59
CA GLN A 8 -4.20 8.15 3.06
C GLN A 8 -5.11 8.62 4.21
N GLY A 9 -4.82 9.74 4.86
CA GLY A 9 -5.68 10.29 5.93
C GLY A 9 -5.52 9.58 7.28
N THR A 10 -4.41 8.86 7.48
CA THR A 10 -4.07 8.17 8.73
C THR A 10 -3.99 9.15 9.90
N TYR A 11 -3.41 10.35 9.69
CA TYR A 11 -3.32 11.35 10.76
C TYR A 11 -4.71 11.75 11.26
N THR A 12 -5.63 11.99 10.34
CA THR A 12 -7.03 12.32 10.64
C THR A 12 -7.69 11.20 11.43
N GLY A 13 -7.59 9.95 10.97
CA GLY A 13 -8.20 8.80 11.66
C GLY A 13 -7.66 8.60 13.07
N LEU A 14 -6.34 8.62 13.26
CA LEU A 14 -5.71 8.46 14.58
C LEU A 14 -6.07 9.62 15.54
N ALA A 15 -6.09 10.84 15.04
CA ALA A 15 -6.49 12.01 15.82
C ALA A 15 -7.96 11.96 16.24
N THR A 16 -8.84 11.45 15.37
CA THR A 16 -10.27 11.26 15.66
C THR A 16 -10.45 10.40 16.91
N LEU A 17 -9.68 9.31 17.04
CA LEU A 17 -9.76 8.38 18.18
C LEU A 17 -9.39 9.03 19.52
N VAL A 18 -8.30 9.80 19.53
CA VAL A 18 -7.86 10.50 20.74
C VAL A 18 -8.83 11.64 21.08
N ALA A 19 -9.21 12.44 20.08
CA ALA A 19 -10.08 13.59 20.28
C ALA A 19 -11.48 13.21 20.75
N GLU A 20 -12.03 12.10 20.23
CA GLU A 20 -13.31 11.53 20.65
C GLU A 20 -13.32 11.28 22.16
N GLU A 21 -12.33 10.54 22.66
CA GLU A 21 -12.28 10.17 24.08
C GLU A 21 -11.76 11.29 24.99
N LEU A 22 -11.10 12.29 24.42
CA LEU A 22 -10.63 13.46 25.16
C LEU A 22 -11.74 14.53 25.31
N ASP A 23 -12.83 14.45 24.55
CA ASP A 23 -13.81 15.52 24.36
C ASP A 23 -13.14 16.82 23.86
N ALA A 24 -12.17 16.67 22.95
CA ALA A 24 -11.40 17.78 22.41
C ALA A 24 -12.16 18.53 21.31
N ASP A 25 -11.98 19.85 21.25
CA ASP A 25 -12.40 20.65 20.10
C ASP A 25 -11.59 20.25 18.87
N TRP A 26 -12.27 19.65 17.88
CA TRP A 26 -11.64 19.15 16.66
C TRP A 26 -10.82 20.24 15.99
N ASP A 27 -11.29 21.48 15.90
CA ASP A 27 -10.62 22.56 15.15
C ASP A 27 -9.26 22.94 15.76
N ARG A 28 -9.04 22.60 17.03
CA ARG A 28 -7.78 22.86 17.74
C ARG A 28 -6.82 21.67 17.76
N VAL A 29 -7.25 20.50 17.28
CA VAL A 29 -6.41 19.30 17.19
C VAL A 29 -5.39 19.45 16.06
N ARG A 30 -4.14 19.11 16.36
CA ARG A 30 -3.01 19.03 15.42
C ARG A 30 -2.32 17.67 15.55
N VAL A 31 -1.66 17.22 14.50
CA VAL A 31 -0.96 15.93 14.46
C VAL A 31 0.46 16.14 13.99
N GLU A 32 1.43 15.62 14.74
CA GLU A 32 2.85 15.66 14.37
C GLU A 32 3.36 14.25 14.11
N GLY A 33 4.30 14.08 13.17
CA GLY A 33 5.01 12.81 12.97
C GLY A 33 5.88 12.46 14.18
N ALA A 34 5.81 11.23 14.67
CA ALA A 34 6.67 10.78 15.75
C ALA A 34 8.10 10.54 15.23
N PRO A 35 9.15 10.81 16.04
CA PRO A 35 10.50 10.39 15.71
C PRO A 35 10.61 8.85 15.65
N ALA A 36 11.71 8.34 15.10
CA ALA A 36 12.06 6.92 15.20
C ALA A 36 12.42 6.55 16.65
N ASP A 37 11.46 6.01 17.38
CA ASP A 37 11.60 5.49 18.74
C ASP A 37 10.58 4.36 18.94
N ALA A 38 11.00 3.15 18.60
CA ALA A 38 10.13 1.98 18.65
C ALA A 38 9.74 1.58 20.08
N SER A 39 10.46 2.06 21.11
CA SER A 39 10.09 1.81 22.51
C SER A 39 8.79 2.53 22.90
N ARG A 40 8.47 3.63 22.22
CA ARG A 40 7.29 4.47 22.47
C ARG A 40 6.24 4.41 21.37
N TYR A 41 6.67 4.22 20.13
CA TYR A 41 5.86 4.41 18.92
C TYR A 41 5.76 3.15 18.07
N ASN A 42 5.90 1.97 18.67
CA ASN A 42 5.69 0.72 17.95
C ASN A 42 4.26 0.55 17.42
N ASN A 43 4.16 -0.14 16.29
CA ASN A 43 2.93 -0.75 15.84
C ASN A 43 2.68 -2.01 16.68
N LEU A 44 1.55 -2.03 17.42
CA LEU A 44 1.29 -3.10 18.39
C LEU A 44 1.10 -4.47 17.73
N PHE A 45 0.75 -4.51 16.44
CA PHE A 45 0.66 -5.76 15.67
C PHE A 45 2.02 -6.24 15.18
N TRP A 46 3.06 -5.41 15.22
CA TRP A 46 4.41 -5.75 14.75
C TRP A 46 5.42 -5.89 15.91
N GLY A 47 4.94 -5.98 17.15
CA GLY A 47 5.81 -6.08 18.32
C GLY A 47 6.62 -4.81 18.55
N ALA A 48 7.94 -4.90 18.61
CA ALA A 48 8.83 -3.77 18.91
C ALA A 48 9.25 -2.95 17.67
N MET A 49 8.43 -2.92 16.62
CA MET A 49 8.74 -2.20 15.38
C MET A 49 7.80 -1.01 15.17
N GLN A 50 8.36 0.12 14.76
CA GLN A 50 7.65 1.30 14.28
C GLN A 50 7.64 1.28 12.74
N GLY A 51 6.47 1.56 12.17
CA GLY A 51 6.28 1.57 10.72
C GLY A 51 4.81 1.63 10.31
N THR A 52 4.58 1.74 9.00
CA THR A 52 3.22 1.80 8.41
C THR A 52 3.08 0.81 7.28
N GLY A 53 2.18 -0.17 7.42
CA GLY A 53 1.92 -1.18 6.39
C GLY A 53 0.82 -2.17 6.80
N GLY A 54 0.46 -3.07 5.88
CA GLY A 54 -0.54 -4.12 6.08
C GLY A 54 -1.92 -3.59 6.47
N SER A 55 -2.23 -2.36 6.06
CA SER A 55 -3.40 -1.59 6.49
C SER A 55 -3.68 -1.61 8.01
N THR A 56 -2.64 -1.69 8.84
CA THR A 56 -2.78 -1.90 10.29
C THR A 56 -3.01 -0.61 11.10
N ALA A 57 -2.83 0.58 10.53
CA ALA A 57 -2.73 1.84 11.27
C ALA A 57 -3.92 2.09 12.23
N ILE A 58 -5.16 1.99 11.73
CA ILE A 58 -6.36 2.13 12.57
C ILE A 58 -6.59 0.88 13.43
N ALA A 59 -6.50 -0.31 12.83
CA ALA A 59 -6.79 -1.57 13.50
C ALA A 59 -5.93 -1.78 14.77
N ASN A 60 -4.63 -1.48 14.72
CA ASN A 60 -3.75 -1.60 15.88
C ASN A 60 -3.91 -0.46 16.89
N SER A 61 -4.37 0.71 16.44
CA SER A 61 -4.39 1.93 17.25
C SER A 61 -5.76 2.25 17.86
N PHE A 62 -6.83 1.57 17.43
CA PHE A 62 -8.21 1.90 17.81
C PHE A 62 -8.40 1.99 19.32
N ASP A 63 -8.22 0.87 20.01
CA ASP A 63 -8.36 0.83 21.46
C ASP A 63 -7.21 1.56 22.18
N GLN A 64 -5.99 1.48 21.64
CA GLN A 64 -4.82 2.13 22.24
C GLN A 64 -5.04 3.64 22.38
N LEU A 65 -5.43 4.30 21.29
CA LEU A 65 -5.58 5.76 21.25
C LEU A 65 -6.85 6.23 21.94
N ARG A 66 -7.93 5.45 21.89
CA ARG A 66 -9.14 5.73 22.67
C ARG A 66 -8.84 5.70 24.18
N ARG A 67 -8.14 4.67 24.66
CA ARG A 67 -7.71 4.58 26.07
C ARG A 67 -6.79 5.72 26.45
N ALA A 68 -5.86 6.11 25.58
CA ALA A 68 -4.99 7.26 25.82
C ALA A 68 -5.79 8.57 25.96
N GLY A 69 -6.77 8.82 25.08
CA GLY A 69 -7.66 9.99 25.16
C GLY A 69 -8.49 10.01 26.44
N ALA A 70 -9.09 8.86 26.80
CA ALA A 70 -9.92 8.74 28.01
C ALA A 70 -9.09 8.92 29.30
N ALA A 71 -7.88 8.36 29.35
CA ALA A 71 -6.95 8.53 30.47
C ALA A 71 -6.55 10.00 30.64
N ALA A 72 -6.18 10.66 29.53
CA ALA A 72 -5.83 12.08 29.54
C ALA A 72 -7.00 12.95 30.03
N ARG A 73 -8.23 12.67 29.57
CA ARG A 73 -9.44 13.34 30.06
C ARG A 73 -9.60 13.19 31.57
N GLN A 74 -9.46 11.97 32.09
CA GLN A 74 -9.58 11.70 33.53
C GLN A 74 -8.51 12.45 34.35
N MET A 75 -7.27 12.50 33.87
CA MET A 75 -6.17 13.24 34.52
C MET A 75 -6.43 14.75 34.50
N LEU A 76 -6.97 15.30 33.41
CA LEU A 76 -7.37 16.71 33.32
C LEU A 76 -8.50 17.05 34.29
N VAL A 77 -9.53 16.20 34.37
CA VAL A 77 -10.65 16.36 35.30
C VAL A 77 -10.18 16.26 36.76
N ALA A 78 -9.28 15.32 37.07
CA ALA A 78 -8.69 15.18 38.41
C ALA A 78 -7.88 16.43 38.81
N ALA A 79 -7.02 16.93 37.91
CA ALA A 79 -6.26 18.15 38.15
C ALA A 79 -7.16 19.38 38.36
N ALA A 80 -8.25 19.49 37.60
CA ALA A 80 -9.26 20.53 37.81
C ALA A 80 -9.99 20.37 39.16
N ALA A 81 -10.38 19.15 39.53
CA ALA A 81 -11.04 18.86 40.80
C ALA A 81 -10.16 19.29 41.99
N GLU A 82 -8.87 18.93 41.95
CA GLU A 82 -7.88 19.32 42.95
C GLU A 82 -7.68 20.83 42.96
N ARG A 83 -7.46 21.46 41.80
CA ARG A 83 -7.26 22.91 41.70
C ARG A 83 -8.47 23.70 42.18
N TRP A 84 -9.68 23.20 41.92
CA TRP A 84 -10.92 23.89 42.26
C TRP A 84 -11.50 23.50 43.62
N GLN A 85 -11.00 22.43 44.24
CA GLN A 85 -11.52 21.87 45.48
C GLN A 85 -13.02 21.53 45.36
N VAL A 86 -13.40 20.85 44.26
CA VAL A 86 -14.79 20.43 43.98
C VAL A 86 -14.84 18.92 43.69
N PRO A 87 -16.00 18.25 43.86
CA PRO A 87 -16.12 16.83 43.55
C PRO A 87 -15.85 16.54 42.07
N ILE A 88 -15.04 15.51 41.80
CA ILE A 88 -14.64 15.13 40.43
C ILE A 88 -15.85 14.83 39.52
N ALA A 89 -16.93 14.26 40.09
CA ALA A 89 -18.15 13.92 39.38
C ALA A 89 -18.97 15.14 38.91
N GLU A 90 -18.68 16.34 39.41
CA GLU A 90 -19.34 17.58 39.03
C GLU A 90 -18.62 18.30 37.88
N ILE A 91 -17.44 17.83 37.49
CA ILE A 91 -16.63 18.39 36.40
C ILE A 91 -16.94 17.66 35.10
N ARG A 92 -17.09 18.43 34.03
CA ARG A 92 -17.30 17.91 32.67
C ARG A 92 -16.22 18.44 31.74
N VAL A 93 -16.03 17.73 30.63
CA VAL A 93 -15.21 18.21 29.52
C VAL A 93 -16.10 18.32 28.30
N VAL A 94 -16.12 19.49 27.68
CA VAL A 94 -16.91 19.77 26.48
C VAL A 94 -16.04 20.59 25.54
N ALA A 95 -15.81 20.07 24.33
CA ALA A 95 -15.06 20.75 23.27
C ALA A 95 -13.75 21.42 23.76
N GLY A 96 -12.89 20.64 24.43
CA GLY A 96 -11.58 21.10 24.88
C GLY A 96 -11.59 21.98 26.15
N VAL A 97 -12.75 22.18 26.76
CA VAL A 97 -12.93 22.99 27.98
C VAL A 97 -13.34 22.09 29.14
N VAL A 98 -12.54 22.11 30.21
CA VAL A 98 -12.90 21.51 31.49
C VAL A 98 -13.74 22.53 32.25
N GLU A 99 -14.93 22.14 32.72
CA GLU A 99 -15.86 23.05 33.37
C GLU A 99 -16.56 22.44 34.59
N HIS A 100 -16.83 23.29 35.58
CA HIS A 100 -17.62 22.97 36.77
C HIS A 100 -18.84 23.90 36.84
N ALA A 101 -20.01 23.37 36.49
CA ALA A 101 -21.22 24.16 36.29
C ALA A 101 -21.66 24.93 37.56
N ALA A 102 -21.59 24.30 38.74
CA ALA A 102 -22.09 24.90 39.98
C ALA A 102 -21.29 26.14 40.43
N SER A 103 -19.99 26.21 40.11
CA SER A 103 -19.15 27.38 40.44
C SER A 103 -18.86 28.29 39.25
N GLY A 104 -19.24 27.88 38.02
CA GLY A 104 -18.95 28.62 36.79
C GLY A 104 -17.47 28.60 36.37
N ARG A 105 -16.61 27.81 37.03
CA ARG A 105 -15.17 27.73 36.71
C ARG A 105 -14.95 26.94 35.41
N LYS A 106 -13.99 27.42 34.62
CA LYS A 106 -13.56 26.82 33.35
C LYS A 106 -12.05 26.90 33.21
N ALA A 107 -11.46 25.93 32.51
CA ALA A 107 -10.05 25.95 32.10
C ALA A 107 -9.88 25.16 30.79
N GLY A 108 -8.99 25.62 29.92
CA GLY A 108 -8.57 24.83 28.76
C GLY A 108 -7.56 23.74 29.14
N PHE A 109 -7.37 22.75 28.27
CA PHE A 109 -6.38 21.68 28.52
C PHE A 109 -4.97 22.19 28.78
N GLY A 110 -4.52 23.21 28.04
CA GLY A 110 -3.19 23.79 28.23
C GLY A 110 -2.97 24.38 29.63
N GLU A 111 -4.00 24.94 30.25
CA GLU A 111 -3.92 25.51 31.61
C GLU A 111 -3.85 24.44 32.71
N LEU A 112 -4.23 23.21 32.39
CA LEU A 112 -4.24 22.07 33.31
C LEU A 112 -3.15 21.04 32.97
N ALA A 113 -2.47 21.16 31.82
CA ALA A 113 -1.62 20.11 31.27
C ALA A 113 -0.50 19.67 32.23
N GLU A 114 0.24 20.62 32.81
CA GLU A 114 1.32 20.30 33.77
C GLU A 114 0.78 19.60 35.03
N ALA A 115 -0.31 20.10 35.60
CA ALA A 115 -0.94 19.52 36.78
C ALA A 115 -1.59 18.16 36.49
N ALA A 116 -2.14 17.97 35.28
CA ALA A 116 -2.67 16.70 34.83
C ALA A 116 -1.54 15.68 34.63
N ALA A 117 -0.39 16.09 34.08
CA ALA A 117 0.77 15.21 33.89
C ALA A 117 1.36 14.69 35.21
N SER A 118 1.14 15.39 36.34
CA SER A 118 1.53 14.89 37.67
C SER A 118 0.47 14.00 38.34
N GLN A 119 -0.73 13.87 37.76
CA GLN A 119 -1.74 12.93 38.26
C GLN A 119 -1.29 11.48 37.98
N PRO A 120 -1.67 10.52 38.83
CA PRO A 120 -1.44 9.12 38.54
C PRO A 120 -2.16 8.72 37.24
N VAL A 121 -1.47 7.98 36.37
CA VAL A 121 -2.08 7.43 35.16
C VAL A 121 -3.13 6.38 35.58
N PRO A 122 -4.40 6.51 35.17
CA PRO A 122 -5.44 5.55 35.55
C PRO A 122 -5.13 4.14 35.03
N GLU A 123 -5.21 3.13 35.90
CA GLU A 123 -5.07 1.71 35.51
C GLU A 123 -6.26 1.23 34.68
N THR A 124 -7.44 1.78 34.93
CA THR A 124 -8.68 1.48 34.21
C THR A 124 -9.33 2.78 33.74
N VAL A 125 -9.83 2.76 32.50
CA VAL A 125 -10.55 3.87 31.89
C VAL A 125 -11.84 3.36 31.24
N LEU A 126 -12.92 4.10 31.41
CA LEU A 126 -14.17 3.85 30.72
C LEU A 126 -14.14 4.59 29.38
N LEU A 127 -14.24 3.83 28.29
CA LEU A 127 -14.38 4.38 26.95
C LEU A 127 -15.83 4.80 26.69
N LYS A 128 -16.03 5.78 25.82
CA LYS A 128 -17.38 6.17 25.38
C LYS A 128 -18.12 5.01 24.73
N ASP A 129 -19.43 4.95 24.99
CA ASP A 129 -20.33 4.08 24.24
C ASP A 129 -20.41 4.57 22.78
N PRO A 130 -20.46 3.68 21.77
CA PRO A 130 -20.59 4.08 20.38
C PRO A 130 -21.77 5.01 20.07
N ALA A 131 -22.87 4.91 20.81
CA ALA A 131 -24.02 5.82 20.66
C ALA A 131 -23.71 7.26 21.11
N ALA A 132 -22.65 7.45 21.91
CA ALA A 132 -22.18 8.75 22.37
C ALA A 132 -21.03 9.33 21.51
N PHE A 133 -20.68 8.70 20.39
CA PHE A 133 -19.64 9.22 19.50
C PHE A 133 -20.07 10.51 18.80
N GLU A 134 -19.22 11.53 18.92
CA GLU A 134 -19.42 12.84 18.28
C GLU A 134 -18.51 13.05 17.06
N LEU A 135 -17.39 12.33 16.98
CA LEU A 135 -16.40 12.40 15.90
C LEU A 135 -16.28 11.06 15.15
N ILE A 136 -16.18 9.93 15.86
CA ILE A 136 -16.12 8.59 15.25
C ILE A 136 -17.42 8.32 14.48
N GLY A 137 -17.30 7.90 13.22
CA GLY A 137 -18.44 7.64 12.34
C GLY A 137 -19.06 8.89 11.72
N LYS A 138 -18.49 10.07 11.95
CA LYS A 138 -18.95 11.33 11.35
C LYS A 138 -18.02 11.79 10.23
N ARG A 139 -18.59 12.48 9.24
CA ARG A 139 -17.82 13.18 8.21
C ARG A 139 -17.25 14.47 8.80
N ILE A 140 -15.98 14.41 9.20
CA ILE A 140 -15.24 15.56 9.74
C ILE A 140 -14.05 15.90 8.84
N PRO A 141 -13.69 17.20 8.70
CA PRO A 141 -12.58 17.62 7.85
C PRO A 141 -11.24 16.99 8.24
N ARG A 142 -10.43 16.66 7.24
CA ARG A 142 -9.09 16.12 7.43
C ARG A 142 -8.15 17.12 8.12
N LYS A 143 -7.22 16.58 8.90
CA LYS A 143 -6.23 17.37 9.67
C LYS A 143 -5.07 17.91 8.83
N ASP A 144 -4.86 17.35 7.65
CA ASP A 144 -3.74 17.63 6.76
C ASP A 144 -4.16 18.38 5.47
N SER A 145 -5.41 18.82 5.35
CA SER A 145 -5.92 19.46 4.14
C SER A 145 -5.40 20.89 3.94
N SER A 146 -5.48 21.75 4.97
CA SER A 146 -5.17 23.19 4.81
C SER A 146 -3.75 23.43 4.31
N GLU A 147 -2.77 22.78 4.95
CA GLU A 147 -1.36 22.91 4.61
C GLU A 147 -1.00 22.31 3.23
N LYS A 148 -1.76 21.32 2.76
CA LYS A 148 -1.59 20.75 1.41
C LYS A 148 -2.19 21.64 0.32
N ILE A 149 -3.23 22.41 0.65
CA ILE A 149 -3.89 23.33 -0.29
C ILE A 149 -3.09 24.62 -0.45
N ASP A 150 -2.57 25.18 0.64
CA ASP A 150 -1.81 26.44 0.60
C ASP A 150 -0.30 26.26 0.32
N GLY A 151 0.18 25.02 0.27
CA GLY A 151 1.57 24.68 -0.03
C GLY A 151 2.53 24.81 1.16
N SER A 152 2.02 24.94 2.40
CA SER A 152 2.85 24.99 3.61
C SER A 152 3.26 23.60 4.14
N ALA A 153 2.59 22.53 3.71
CA ALA A 153 2.92 21.15 4.03
C ALA A 153 4.40 20.85 3.71
N GLN A 154 5.10 20.18 4.63
CA GLN A 154 6.52 19.85 4.46
C GLN A 154 6.68 18.40 3.99
N PHE A 155 7.19 18.24 2.78
CA PHE A 155 7.68 16.98 2.22
C PHE A 155 9.21 16.96 2.21
N THR A 156 9.83 15.83 1.86
CA THR A 156 11.30 15.73 1.79
C THR A 156 11.88 16.78 0.83
N GLN A 157 11.18 17.04 -0.28
CA GLN A 157 11.60 18.01 -1.30
C GLN A 157 11.67 19.45 -0.79
N ASP A 158 10.89 19.79 0.24
CA ASP A 158 10.82 21.15 0.79
C ASP A 158 11.93 21.45 1.79
N VAL A 159 12.54 20.42 2.39
CA VAL A 159 13.65 20.59 3.35
C VAL A 159 14.77 21.45 2.74
N ARG A 160 15.21 22.47 3.45
CA ARG A 160 16.36 23.31 3.08
C ARG A 160 17.19 23.54 4.33
N LEU A 161 18.43 23.06 4.31
CA LEU A 161 19.40 23.25 5.40
C LEU A 161 20.54 24.17 4.92
N PRO A 162 21.13 24.99 5.80
CA PRO A 162 22.29 25.82 5.44
C PRO A 162 23.44 24.97 4.89
N GLY A 163 23.98 25.38 3.74
CA GLY A 163 25.09 24.66 3.08
C GLY A 163 24.72 23.31 2.46
N MET A 164 23.43 22.96 2.39
CA MET A 164 22.97 21.68 1.87
C MET A 164 23.36 21.49 0.40
N LYS A 165 23.88 20.30 0.07
CA LYS A 165 24.15 19.85 -1.30
C LYS A 165 23.00 19.00 -1.84
N THR A 166 22.90 18.92 -3.15
CA THR A 166 21.97 18.02 -3.84
C THR A 166 22.75 16.92 -4.56
N ALA A 167 22.26 15.68 -4.52
CA ALA A 167 22.86 14.56 -5.23
C ALA A 167 21.85 13.82 -6.11
N LEU A 168 22.29 13.48 -7.32
CA LEU A 168 21.58 12.59 -8.23
C LEU A 168 22.48 11.39 -8.55
N VAL A 169 21.90 10.20 -8.56
CA VAL A 169 22.61 8.94 -8.84
C VAL A 169 22.42 8.58 -10.32
N LEU A 170 23.49 8.11 -10.96
CA LEU A 170 23.44 7.38 -12.23
C LEU A 170 23.51 5.88 -11.92
N HIS A 171 22.36 5.22 -12.03
CA HIS A 171 22.20 3.78 -11.79
C HIS A 171 22.62 2.93 -13.01
N PRO A 172 22.96 1.65 -12.81
CA PRO A 172 23.28 0.74 -13.89
C PRO A 172 22.11 0.58 -14.87
N PRO A 173 22.39 0.38 -16.17
CA PRO A 173 21.35 0.18 -17.18
C PRO A 173 20.66 -1.19 -17.10
N ARG A 174 21.21 -2.14 -16.31
CA ARG A 174 20.70 -3.51 -16.11
C ARG A 174 20.91 -3.94 -14.67
N PHE A 175 19.99 -4.76 -14.16
CA PHE A 175 20.11 -5.34 -12.82
C PHE A 175 21.34 -6.26 -12.71
N GLY A 176 22.14 -6.07 -11.67
CA GLY A 176 23.38 -6.83 -11.44
C GLY A 176 24.63 -6.27 -12.13
N ALA A 177 24.50 -5.25 -12.99
CA ALA A 177 25.67 -4.61 -13.60
C ALA A 177 26.45 -3.78 -12.57
N LYS A 178 27.79 -3.77 -12.69
CA LYS A 178 28.70 -3.11 -11.75
C LYS A 178 29.48 -2.00 -12.45
N VAL A 179 29.85 -0.95 -11.72
CA VAL A 179 30.74 0.10 -12.25
C VAL A 179 32.12 -0.50 -12.51
N SER A 180 32.60 -0.42 -13.76
CA SER A 180 33.96 -0.87 -14.13
C SER A 180 34.90 0.31 -14.44
N GLY A 181 34.36 1.49 -14.71
CA GLY A 181 35.14 2.71 -14.88
C GLY A 181 34.27 3.96 -14.90
N VAL A 182 34.84 5.10 -14.48
CA VAL A 182 34.18 6.41 -14.43
C VAL A 182 35.07 7.45 -15.10
N ALA A 183 34.53 8.17 -16.08
CA ALA A 183 35.12 9.36 -16.66
C ALA A 183 34.26 10.57 -16.28
N ASP A 184 34.75 11.34 -15.31
CA ASP A 184 34.02 12.41 -14.62
C ASP A 184 34.40 13.83 -15.04
N SER A 185 35.42 13.99 -15.87
CA SER A 185 35.98 15.31 -16.21
C SER A 185 34.93 16.25 -16.79
N ALA A 186 34.04 15.77 -17.68
CA ALA A 186 32.96 16.58 -18.24
C ALA A 186 31.93 17.01 -17.18
N ALA A 187 31.59 16.12 -16.25
CA ALA A 187 30.67 16.42 -15.15
C ALA A 187 31.25 17.46 -14.19
N LEU A 188 32.54 17.36 -13.86
CA LEU A 188 33.24 18.30 -12.97
C LEU A 188 33.44 19.71 -13.58
N GLN A 189 33.30 19.88 -14.90
CA GLN A 189 33.31 21.20 -15.53
C GLN A 189 31.96 21.94 -15.43
N ILE A 190 30.89 21.24 -15.05
CA ILE A 190 29.59 21.89 -14.84
C ILE A 190 29.63 22.73 -13.57
N SER A 191 29.33 24.02 -13.69
CA SER A 191 29.30 24.94 -12.55
C SER A 191 28.32 24.46 -11.47
N GLY A 192 28.77 24.48 -10.22
CA GLY A 192 28.01 23.99 -9.06
C GLY A 192 28.21 22.50 -8.77
N VAL A 193 28.79 21.70 -9.68
CA VAL A 193 29.20 20.33 -9.37
C VAL A 193 30.45 20.37 -8.49
N SER A 194 30.37 19.70 -7.34
CA SER A 194 31.42 19.74 -6.32
C SER A 194 32.14 18.41 -6.17
N ARG A 195 31.47 17.29 -6.47
CA ARG A 195 32.06 15.95 -6.31
C ARG A 195 31.33 14.91 -7.14
N ILE A 196 32.08 13.93 -7.63
CA ILE A 196 31.54 12.66 -8.13
C ILE A 196 31.91 11.58 -7.11
N VAL A 197 30.94 10.78 -6.65
CA VAL A 197 31.18 9.71 -5.68
C VAL A 197 30.64 8.39 -6.20
N GLN A 198 31.45 7.34 -6.10
CA GLN A 198 30.98 5.98 -6.39
C GLN A 198 30.32 5.41 -5.12
N ILE A 199 29.16 4.78 -5.31
CA ILE A 199 28.40 4.08 -4.27
C ILE A 199 28.06 2.66 -4.76
N PRO A 200 27.60 1.73 -3.91
CA PRO A 200 27.31 0.36 -4.33
C PRO A 200 26.31 0.26 -5.50
N SER A 201 25.33 1.18 -5.56
CA SER A 201 24.27 1.19 -6.56
C SER A 201 24.57 2.02 -7.82
N GLY A 202 25.74 2.67 -7.91
CA GLY A 202 26.09 3.47 -9.08
C GLY A 202 27.07 4.61 -8.78
N VAL A 203 26.94 5.71 -9.52
CA VAL A 203 27.81 6.88 -9.38
C VAL A 203 26.94 8.11 -9.16
N ALA A 204 27.14 8.80 -8.04
CA ALA A 204 26.40 10.01 -7.69
C ALA A 204 27.17 11.28 -8.05
N VAL A 205 26.43 12.27 -8.55
CA VAL A 205 26.92 13.63 -8.80
C VAL A 205 26.39 14.53 -7.69
N VAL A 206 27.29 15.18 -6.96
CA VAL A 206 26.96 16.08 -5.84
C VAL A 206 27.20 17.52 -6.27
N ALA A 207 26.17 18.35 -6.17
CA ALA A 207 26.20 19.76 -6.58
C ALA A 207 25.49 20.69 -5.59
N ASP A 208 25.55 22.00 -5.85
CA ASP A 208 24.89 23.03 -5.05
C ASP A 208 23.35 22.98 -5.17
N ASP A 209 22.83 22.53 -6.31
CA ASP A 209 21.40 22.44 -6.58
C ASP A 209 21.06 21.28 -7.53
N PHE A 210 19.75 21.03 -7.69
CA PHE A 210 19.23 19.97 -8.54
C PHE A 210 19.66 20.09 -10.01
N TRP A 211 19.65 21.30 -10.57
CA TRP A 211 19.89 21.49 -11.99
C TRP A 211 21.35 21.23 -12.34
N SER A 212 22.29 21.75 -11.52
CA SER A 212 23.71 21.45 -11.68
C SER A 212 24.01 19.96 -11.45
N ALA A 213 23.40 19.31 -10.45
CA ALA A 213 23.56 17.87 -10.23
C ALA A 213 23.03 17.06 -11.44
N LYS A 214 21.89 17.45 -12.00
CA LYS A 214 21.32 16.80 -13.18
C LYS A 214 22.20 16.98 -14.42
N LEU A 215 22.64 18.20 -14.73
CA LEU A 215 23.52 18.44 -15.86
C LEU A 215 24.86 17.71 -15.72
N GLY A 216 25.43 17.70 -14.51
CA GLY A 216 26.64 16.93 -14.22
C GLY A 216 26.43 15.43 -14.42
N ARG A 217 25.31 14.87 -13.95
CA ARG A 217 24.97 13.45 -14.17
C ARG A 217 24.79 13.13 -15.64
N ASP A 218 24.10 13.98 -16.39
CA ASP A 218 23.85 13.75 -17.82
C ASP A 218 25.16 13.85 -18.64
N ALA A 219 26.18 14.56 -18.14
CA ALA A 219 27.52 14.64 -18.73
C ALA A 219 28.47 13.51 -18.29
N LEU A 220 28.10 12.73 -17.26
CA LEU A 220 28.94 11.68 -16.68
C LEU A 220 29.01 10.47 -17.62
N GLN A 221 30.21 9.93 -17.83
CA GLN A 221 30.42 8.72 -18.62
C GLN A 221 30.85 7.57 -17.71
N VAL A 222 30.00 6.54 -17.59
CA VAL A 222 30.27 5.35 -16.77
C VAL A 222 30.33 4.12 -17.66
N SER A 223 31.39 3.34 -17.48
CA SER A 223 31.51 1.99 -18.04
C SER A 223 30.95 0.98 -17.05
N TRP A 224 30.12 0.07 -17.55
CA TRP A 224 29.45 -0.95 -16.76
C TRP A 224 29.97 -2.33 -17.15
N ASP A 225 30.34 -3.15 -16.17
CA ASP A 225 30.49 -4.59 -16.33
C ASP A 225 29.10 -5.22 -16.28
N GLU A 226 28.64 -5.72 -17.44
CA GLU A 226 27.36 -6.40 -17.61
C GLU A 226 27.50 -7.93 -17.70
N SER A 227 28.68 -8.50 -17.41
CA SER A 227 28.94 -9.95 -17.59
C SER A 227 28.04 -10.85 -16.72
N GLU A 228 27.69 -10.37 -15.52
CA GLU A 228 26.74 -11.03 -14.59
C GLU A 228 25.35 -10.36 -14.57
N ALA A 229 25.12 -9.38 -15.45
CA ALA A 229 23.87 -8.63 -15.45
C ALA A 229 22.72 -9.44 -16.06
N PHE A 230 21.53 -9.25 -15.51
CA PHE A 230 20.32 -9.89 -16.00
C PHE A 230 20.04 -9.47 -17.45
N ASN A 231 19.66 -10.44 -18.30
CA ASN A 231 19.58 -10.23 -19.76
C ASN A 231 18.34 -10.86 -20.43
N GLU A 232 17.34 -11.31 -19.68
CA GLU A 232 16.11 -11.87 -20.27
C GLU A 232 15.05 -10.79 -20.51
N SER A 233 14.12 -11.07 -21.43
CA SER A 233 12.93 -10.25 -21.67
C SER A 233 11.72 -10.71 -20.85
N SER A 234 10.72 -9.85 -20.68
CA SER A 234 9.45 -10.24 -20.03
C SER A 234 8.74 -11.40 -20.73
N GLU A 235 8.89 -11.53 -22.06
CA GLU A 235 8.31 -12.63 -22.83
C GLU A 235 9.01 -13.97 -22.52
N GLN A 236 10.35 -13.96 -22.45
CA GLN A 236 11.13 -15.14 -22.07
C GLN A 236 10.80 -15.59 -20.64
N LEU A 237 10.72 -14.65 -19.70
CA LEU A 237 10.31 -14.94 -18.33
C LEU A 237 8.90 -15.54 -18.26
N LEU A 238 7.93 -14.97 -18.98
CA LEU A 238 6.56 -15.48 -18.98
C LEU A 238 6.49 -16.90 -19.56
N GLN A 239 7.27 -17.18 -20.61
CA GLN A 239 7.36 -18.52 -21.18
C GLN A 239 8.01 -19.50 -20.18
N ALA A 240 9.06 -19.10 -19.47
CA ALA A 240 9.66 -19.92 -18.42
C ALA A 240 8.67 -20.22 -17.28
N TYR A 241 7.88 -19.23 -16.87
CA TYR A 241 6.85 -19.41 -15.85
C TYR A 241 5.76 -20.39 -16.31
N ARG A 242 5.40 -20.35 -17.59
CA ARG A 242 4.43 -21.29 -18.19
C ARG A 242 4.92 -22.73 -18.17
N GLU A 243 6.21 -22.96 -18.39
CA GLU A 243 6.78 -24.30 -18.26
C GLU A 243 6.85 -24.76 -16.79
N LEU A 244 7.22 -23.87 -15.87
CA LEU A 244 7.20 -24.18 -14.42
C LEU A 244 5.80 -24.55 -13.94
N ALA A 245 4.76 -23.83 -14.38
CA ALA A 245 3.36 -24.08 -14.01
C ALA A 245 2.79 -25.42 -14.51
N LYS A 246 3.55 -26.19 -15.29
CA LYS A 246 3.21 -27.56 -15.68
C LYS A 246 3.82 -28.63 -14.77
N THR A 247 4.67 -28.21 -13.84
CA THR A 247 5.39 -29.08 -12.90
C THR A 247 4.88 -28.86 -11.47
N ALA A 248 5.05 -29.85 -10.59
CA ALA A 248 4.62 -29.73 -9.19
C ALA A 248 5.43 -28.64 -8.47
N GLY A 249 4.72 -27.70 -7.84
CA GLY A 249 5.30 -26.66 -6.99
C GLY A 249 5.37 -27.05 -5.51
N THR A 250 5.73 -26.08 -4.67
CA THR A 250 5.58 -26.20 -3.21
C THR A 250 4.09 -26.04 -2.86
N VAL A 251 3.51 -27.04 -2.20
CA VAL A 251 2.08 -27.06 -1.87
C VAL A 251 1.76 -26.04 -0.77
N ALA A 252 0.88 -25.09 -1.07
CA ALA A 252 0.40 -24.09 -0.12
C ALA A 252 -0.94 -24.48 0.53
N ARG A 253 -1.78 -25.26 -0.18
CA ARG A 253 -3.05 -25.81 0.33
C ARG A 253 -3.43 -27.06 -0.46
N ASP A 254 -3.90 -28.10 0.24
CA ASP A 254 -4.40 -29.33 -0.35
C ASP A 254 -5.56 -29.88 0.49
N ASP A 255 -6.77 -29.69 -0.01
CA ASP A 255 -8.02 -30.15 0.56
C ASP A 255 -8.59 -31.27 -0.32
N GLY A 256 -8.40 -32.52 0.11
CA GLY A 256 -9.07 -33.66 -0.50
C GLY A 256 -8.40 -34.19 -1.76
N LYS A 257 -9.10 -34.17 -2.91
CA LYS A 257 -8.75 -34.98 -4.09
C LYS A 257 -8.77 -34.19 -5.40
N ALA A 258 -8.48 -32.90 -5.37
CA ALA A 258 -8.69 -32.01 -6.53
C ALA A 258 -7.96 -32.51 -7.79
N VAL A 259 -6.65 -32.76 -7.67
CA VAL A 259 -5.80 -33.22 -8.79
C VAL A 259 -6.30 -34.56 -9.35
N GLN A 260 -6.71 -35.48 -8.48
CA GLN A 260 -7.26 -36.78 -8.90
C GLN A 260 -8.56 -36.60 -9.69
N LEU A 261 -9.52 -35.85 -9.15
CA LEU A 261 -10.86 -35.68 -9.76
C LEU A 261 -10.82 -34.94 -11.10
N LEU A 262 -9.82 -34.09 -11.30
CA LEU A 262 -9.55 -33.41 -12.56
C LEU A 262 -8.92 -34.34 -13.60
N ALA A 263 -8.20 -35.39 -13.19
CA ALA A 263 -7.63 -36.38 -14.11
C ALA A 263 -8.64 -37.44 -14.59
N GLU A 264 -9.81 -37.53 -13.94
CA GLU A 264 -10.85 -38.51 -14.24
C GLU A 264 -11.76 -38.12 -15.43
N THR A 265 -11.65 -36.89 -15.94
CA THR A 265 -12.53 -36.38 -17.01
C THR A 265 -11.86 -35.29 -17.85
N ASP A 266 -12.31 -35.16 -19.09
CA ASP A 266 -11.92 -34.05 -19.97
C ASP A 266 -12.86 -32.83 -19.84
N ASP A 267 -13.97 -32.92 -19.10
CA ASP A 267 -14.87 -31.78 -18.83
C ASP A 267 -14.31 -30.89 -17.71
N VAL A 268 -13.16 -30.28 -18.01
CA VAL A 268 -12.40 -29.39 -17.14
C VAL A 268 -12.31 -28.02 -17.79
N LEU A 269 -12.58 -26.97 -17.03
CA LEU A 269 -12.23 -25.62 -17.44
C LEU A 269 -10.77 -25.37 -17.07
N GLU A 270 -9.94 -25.05 -18.06
CA GLU A 270 -8.54 -24.68 -17.87
C GLU A 270 -8.29 -23.24 -18.34
N ALA A 271 -7.54 -22.46 -17.56
CA ALA A 271 -7.20 -21.09 -17.87
C ALA A 271 -5.81 -20.70 -17.37
N GLU A 272 -5.17 -19.81 -18.11
CA GLU A 272 -3.92 -19.15 -17.73
C GLU A 272 -4.17 -17.65 -17.57
N TYR A 273 -3.63 -17.07 -16.50
CA TYR A 273 -3.71 -15.65 -16.20
C TYR A 273 -2.32 -15.08 -15.93
N SER A 274 -2.07 -13.83 -16.32
CA SER A 274 -0.78 -13.18 -16.09
C SER A 274 -0.89 -11.70 -15.77
N VAL A 275 -0.03 -11.21 -14.87
CA VAL A 275 0.13 -9.78 -14.57
C VAL A 275 1.60 -9.36 -14.71
N PRO A 276 1.90 -8.14 -15.21
CA PRO A 276 3.27 -7.71 -15.52
C PRO A 276 4.04 -7.23 -14.29
N PHE A 277 5.28 -6.80 -14.44
CA PHE A 277 5.93 -5.95 -13.43
C PHE A 277 5.23 -4.57 -13.36
N LEU A 278 5.18 -3.95 -12.18
CA LEU A 278 4.68 -2.57 -12.02
C LEU A 278 5.60 -1.73 -11.14
N SER A 279 5.73 -0.46 -11.52
CA SER A 279 6.20 0.61 -10.64
C SER A 279 5.07 1.06 -9.71
N HIS A 280 5.43 1.50 -8.50
CA HIS A 280 4.51 2.17 -7.58
C HIS A 280 4.10 3.55 -8.07
N SER A 281 5.02 4.22 -8.77
CA SER A 281 4.80 5.50 -9.42
C SER A 281 4.17 6.58 -8.52
N ALA A 282 4.56 6.62 -7.23
CA ALA A 282 4.21 7.70 -6.31
C ALA A 282 4.51 9.07 -6.92
N MET A 283 3.71 10.11 -6.65
CA MET A 283 3.90 11.42 -7.31
C MET A 283 5.24 12.06 -6.95
N GLU A 284 5.64 11.95 -5.68
CA GLU A 284 6.99 12.25 -5.21
C GLU A 284 7.92 11.03 -5.44
N PRO A 285 8.96 11.15 -6.28
CA PRO A 285 10.00 10.12 -6.42
C PRO A 285 10.79 9.90 -5.13
N MET A 286 11.62 8.86 -5.07
CA MET A 286 12.44 8.61 -3.89
C MET A 286 13.43 9.75 -3.60
N ASP A 287 13.50 10.13 -2.33
CA ASP A 287 14.31 11.22 -1.84
C ASP A 287 14.65 11.02 -0.36
N CYS A 288 15.78 11.59 0.05
CA CYS A 288 16.24 11.53 1.43
C CYS A 288 17.18 12.70 1.72
N VAL A 289 16.97 13.39 2.84
CA VAL A 289 17.93 14.36 3.38
C VAL A 289 18.69 13.71 4.53
N VAL A 290 20.02 13.80 4.49
CA VAL A 290 20.92 13.21 5.48
C VAL A 290 21.91 14.26 5.95
N ARG A 291 22.21 14.29 7.24
CA ARG A 291 23.35 14.99 7.83
C ARG A 291 24.07 14.06 8.79
N ILE A 292 25.38 13.90 8.60
CA ILE A 292 26.24 13.06 9.45
C ILE A 292 27.27 13.97 10.10
N ASP A 293 27.39 13.91 11.42
CA ASP A 293 28.41 14.61 12.20
C ASP A 293 28.90 13.75 13.36
N ASP A 294 29.76 14.30 14.23
CA ASP A 294 30.34 13.59 15.36
C ASP A 294 29.30 13.07 16.38
N ASN A 295 28.07 13.62 16.37
CA ASN A 295 26.99 13.20 17.26
C ASN A 295 26.15 12.05 16.69
N GLY A 296 26.24 11.77 15.38
CA GLY A 296 25.50 10.70 14.72
C GLY A 296 24.97 11.05 13.35
N CYS A 297 23.80 10.49 13.00
CA CYS A 297 23.15 10.65 11.71
C CYS A 297 21.74 11.19 11.89
N GLU A 298 21.40 12.29 11.21
CA GLU A 298 20.05 12.84 11.18
C GLU A 298 19.47 12.76 9.77
N ILE A 299 18.23 12.26 9.68
CA ILE A 299 17.52 11.99 8.43
C ILE A 299 16.18 12.72 8.43
N TRP A 300 15.79 13.24 7.27
CA TRP A 300 14.44 13.75 6.99
C TRP A 300 13.93 13.17 5.67
N ASN A 301 12.80 12.48 5.71
CA ASN A 301 12.14 11.89 4.56
C ASN A 301 10.67 11.55 4.88
N GLY A 302 9.91 11.20 3.86
CA GLY A 302 8.63 10.49 4.00
C GLY A 302 8.82 9.07 4.56
N GLU A 303 9.15 8.95 5.85
CA GLU A 303 9.59 7.69 6.46
C GLU A 303 8.45 6.69 6.71
N GLN A 304 8.52 5.51 6.08
CA GLN A 304 7.50 4.46 6.23
C GLN A 304 7.92 3.30 7.15
N MET A 305 9.23 3.02 7.27
CA MET A 305 9.81 1.87 7.98
C MET A 305 10.92 2.32 8.94
N GLN A 306 10.57 3.22 9.86
CA GLN A 306 11.46 3.86 10.83
C GLN A 306 12.47 2.89 11.45
N THR A 307 11.98 1.77 12.02
CA THR A 307 12.86 0.85 12.75
C THR A 307 13.85 0.14 11.82
N GLY A 308 13.41 -0.28 10.63
CA GLY A 308 14.28 -0.96 9.68
C GLY A 308 15.37 -0.02 9.16
N ASP A 309 14.98 1.18 8.75
CA ASP A 309 15.89 2.16 8.18
C ASP A 309 16.87 2.68 9.25
N GLN A 310 16.41 2.92 10.48
CA GLN A 310 17.26 3.30 11.61
C GLN A 310 18.34 2.24 11.89
N MET A 311 17.95 0.96 11.92
CA MET A 311 18.90 -0.15 12.12
C MET A 311 19.89 -0.30 10.97
N ALA A 312 19.43 -0.18 9.72
CA ALA A 312 20.28 -0.31 8.54
C ALA A 312 21.34 0.82 8.47
N VAL A 313 20.92 2.06 8.75
CA VAL A 313 21.82 3.21 8.80
C VAL A 313 22.82 3.10 9.95
N ALA A 314 22.36 2.69 11.14
CA ALA A 314 23.24 2.47 12.29
C ALA A 314 24.31 1.41 11.97
N ALA A 315 23.93 0.30 11.36
CA ALA A 315 24.85 -0.74 10.93
C ALA A 315 25.86 -0.25 9.88
N LEU A 316 25.41 0.53 8.88
CA LEU A 316 26.30 1.08 7.84
C LEU A 316 27.34 2.06 8.41
N LEU A 317 26.97 2.85 9.41
CA LEU A 317 27.84 3.88 10.01
C LEU A 317 28.60 3.39 11.25
N GLY A 318 28.31 2.19 11.76
CA GLY A 318 28.88 1.69 13.02
C GLY A 318 28.38 2.45 14.25
N LEU A 319 27.14 2.96 14.21
CA LEU A 319 26.48 3.69 15.28
C LEU A 319 25.53 2.78 16.08
N GLN A 320 25.12 3.23 17.27
CA GLN A 320 23.93 2.68 17.93
C GLN A 320 22.65 3.22 17.28
N PRO A 321 21.52 2.47 17.28
CA PRO A 321 20.26 2.93 16.70
C PRO A 321 19.80 4.31 17.21
N GLU A 322 20.00 4.60 18.49
CA GLU A 322 19.59 5.86 19.13
C GLU A 322 20.41 7.07 18.66
N GLN A 323 21.57 6.84 18.02
CA GLN A 323 22.39 7.88 17.38
C GLN A 323 21.94 8.17 15.94
N VAL A 324 20.95 7.44 15.44
CA VAL A 324 20.30 7.70 14.16
C VAL A 324 18.92 8.30 14.42
N LYS A 325 18.80 9.60 14.17
CA LYS A 325 17.55 10.34 14.33
C LYS A 325 16.83 10.43 12.99
N ILE A 326 15.61 9.90 12.92
CA ILE A 326 14.75 10.06 11.74
C ILE A 326 13.58 10.99 12.06
N ASN A 327 13.49 12.07 11.31
CA ASN A 327 12.41 13.05 11.35
C ASN A 327 11.43 12.74 10.21
N MET A 328 10.33 12.06 10.55
CA MET A 328 9.30 11.69 9.57
C MET A 328 8.53 12.93 9.08
N LEU A 329 8.51 13.12 7.77
CA LEU A 329 7.73 14.14 7.06
C LEU A 329 6.53 13.52 6.34
N TYR A 330 5.74 14.35 5.66
CA TYR A 330 4.77 13.82 4.69
C TYR A 330 5.48 13.17 3.50
N ALA A 331 4.77 12.24 2.86
CA ALA A 331 5.21 11.65 1.60
C ALA A 331 4.19 11.95 0.49
N GLY A 332 4.67 12.28 -0.72
CA GLY A 332 3.85 12.45 -1.92
C GLY A 332 3.41 11.11 -2.53
N GLY A 333 2.93 10.20 -1.68
CA GLY A 333 2.63 8.81 -1.99
C GLY A 333 3.75 7.85 -1.61
N SER A 334 3.42 6.55 -1.60
CA SER A 334 4.38 5.46 -1.47
C SER A 334 3.84 4.22 -2.17
N PHE A 335 2.58 3.86 -1.87
CA PHE A 335 1.93 2.65 -2.38
C PHE A 335 2.71 1.36 -2.10
N GLY A 336 3.60 1.38 -1.10
CA GLY A 336 4.51 0.29 -0.74
C GLY A 336 5.99 0.63 -0.96
N ARG A 337 6.31 1.54 -1.88
CA ARG A 337 7.68 1.82 -2.34
C ARG A 337 8.65 2.24 -1.24
N ARG A 338 8.19 3.06 -0.29
CA ARG A 338 9.01 3.63 0.79
C ARG A 338 9.18 2.67 1.97
N ALA A 339 8.35 1.64 2.10
CA ALA A 339 8.59 0.56 3.03
C ALA A 339 9.50 -0.46 2.36
N ASN A 340 10.81 -0.23 2.35
CA ASN A 340 11.75 -1.13 1.69
C ASN A 340 12.57 -1.92 2.72
N PRO A 341 12.51 -3.27 2.74
CA PRO A 341 13.35 -4.09 3.62
C PRO A 341 14.87 -3.84 3.48
N ALA A 342 15.31 -3.31 2.34
CA ALA A 342 16.70 -3.01 2.05
C ALA A 342 17.12 -1.56 2.37
N ALA A 343 16.18 -0.70 2.81
CA ALA A 343 16.42 0.73 3.05
C ALA A 343 17.13 1.43 1.87
N ASP A 344 16.80 1.04 0.63
CA ASP A 344 17.61 1.31 -0.57
C ASP A 344 17.99 2.79 -0.75
N TYR A 345 16.99 3.66 -0.92
CA TYR A 345 17.23 5.08 -1.18
C TYR A 345 17.82 5.82 0.04
N VAL A 346 17.55 5.33 1.25
CA VAL A 346 18.11 5.87 2.49
C VAL A 346 19.60 5.54 2.58
N LEU A 347 19.98 4.28 2.33
CA LEU A 347 21.37 3.85 2.32
C LEU A 347 22.16 4.49 1.18
N GLU A 348 21.57 4.70 0.01
CA GLU A 348 22.20 5.49 -1.06
C GLU A 348 22.59 6.89 -0.57
N ALA A 349 21.62 7.62 0.02
CA ALA A 349 21.88 8.96 0.53
C ALA A 349 22.96 8.97 1.62
N VAL A 350 22.96 7.99 2.53
CA VAL A 350 23.99 7.85 3.58
C VAL A 350 25.36 7.49 2.99
N HIS A 351 25.42 6.62 1.98
CA HIS A 351 26.65 6.27 1.26
C HIS A 351 27.28 7.47 0.54
N ILE A 352 26.47 8.39 0.04
CA ILE A 352 26.95 9.63 -0.57
C ILE A 352 27.40 10.60 0.53
N ALA A 353 26.56 10.81 1.56
CA ALA A 353 26.83 11.76 2.64
C ALA A 353 28.12 11.45 3.41
N LYS A 354 28.42 10.16 3.67
CA LYS A 354 29.66 9.77 4.36
C LYS A 354 30.96 10.12 3.61
N GLN A 355 30.85 10.44 2.32
CA GLN A 355 31.98 10.82 1.47
C GLN A 355 32.14 12.34 1.34
N LEU A 356 31.33 13.12 2.07
CA LEU A 356 31.38 14.58 2.14
C LEU A 356 32.08 15.03 3.44
N GLU A 357 32.28 16.35 3.58
CA GLU A 357 32.78 16.93 4.82
C GLU A 357 31.76 16.73 5.95
N GLN A 358 32.26 16.43 7.15
CA GLN A 358 31.43 16.25 8.35
C GLN A 358 30.47 17.42 8.55
N GLY A 359 29.21 17.11 8.85
CA GLY A 359 28.14 18.08 9.04
C GLY A 359 27.51 18.63 7.75
N THR A 360 28.04 18.30 6.56
CA THR A 360 27.45 18.74 5.28
C THR A 360 26.09 18.10 5.08
N PRO A 361 24.97 18.86 5.04
CA PRO A 361 23.68 18.29 4.74
C PRO A 361 23.61 17.91 3.26
N LEU A 362 23.03 16.76 2.96
CA LEU A 362 22.86 16.26 1.61
C LEU A 362 21.40 15.91 1.36
N LYS A 363 20.83 16.39 0.26
CA LYS A 363 19.56 15.90 -0.28
C LYS A 363 19.83 15.02 -1.51
N MET A 364 19.57 13.74 -1.41
CA MET A 364 19.52 12.84 -2.56
C MET A 364 18.13 12.89 -3.18
N ILE A 365 18.06 13.00 -4.50
CA ILE A 365 16.82 13.01 -5.26
C ILE A 365 16.94 12.00 -6.41
N TRP A 366 15.96 11.12 -6.52
CA TRP A 366 15.74 10.35 -7.74
C TRP A 366 14.86 11.14 -8.70
N THR A 367 15.18 11.13 -9.98
CA THR A 367 14.24 11.59 -11.02
C THR A 367 13.15 10.54 -11.22
N ARG A 368 12.05 10.90 -11.89
CA ARG A 368 11.00 9.93 -12.23
C ARG A 368 11.54 8.77 -13.05
N GLU A 369 12.47 9.06 -13.95
CA GLU A 369 13.15 8.09 -14.80
C GLU A 369 13.95 7.08 -13.97
N ASP A 370 14.60 7.54 -12.90
CA ASP A 370 15.34 6.67 -11.99
C ASP A 370 14.37 5.81 -11.17
N ASP A 371 13.32 6.40 -10.60
CA ASP A 371 12.31 5.67 -9.82
C ASP A 371 11.58 4.60 -10.64
N THR A 372 11.39 4.85 -11.94
CA THR A 372 10.75 3.89 -12.85
C THR A 372 11.70 2.77 -13.31
N ARG A 373 13.01 3.04 -13.47
CA ARG A 373 13.97 2.09 -14.10
C ARG A 373 14.91 1.40 -13.12
N ALA A 374 15.23 2.04 -12.02
CA ALA A 374 16.14 1.53 -10.98
C ALA A 374 15.42 1.21 -9.67
N GLY A 375 14.08 1.32 -9.64
CA GLY A 375 13.27 1.05 -8.47
C GLY A 375 13.00 -0.42 -8.20
N TYR A 376 12.21 -0.66 -7.16
CA TYR A 376 11.62 -1.95 -6.84
C TYR A 376 10.24 -2.09 -7.48
N TYR A 377 9.87 -3.30 -7.91
CA TYR A 377 8.62 -3.52 -8.65
C TYR A 377 7.68 -4.51 -7.96
N ARG A 378 6.38 -4.37 -8.20
CA ARG A 378 5.47 -5.51 -8.04
C ARG A 378 5.97 -6.63 -8.95
N PRO A 379 6.14 -7.88 -8.47
CA PRO A 379 6.55 -8.96 -9.35
C PRO A 379 5.56 -9.21 -10.48
N MET A 380 6.07 -9.73 -11.60
CA MET A 380 5.26 -10.43 -12.59
C MET A 380 4.80 -11.77 -12.00
N TYR A 381 3.54 -12.15 -12.25
CA TYR A 381 2.99 -13.46 -11.86
C TYR A 381 2.29 -14.14 -13.03
N LEU A 382 2.37 -15.46 -13.04
CA LEU A 382 1.55 -16.35 -13.86
C LEU A 382 0.72 -17.25 -12.93
N HIS A 383 -0.55 -17.46 -13.29
CA HIS A 383 -1.39 -18.47 -12.67
C HIS A 383 -1.91 -19.42 -13.72
N ARG A 384 -1.88 -20.72 -13.43
CA ARG A 384 -2.58 -21.74 -14.21
C ARG A 384 -3.65 -22.36 -13.33
N LEU A 385 -4.87 -22.46 -13.84
CA LEU A 385 -6.03 -22.95 -13.09
C LEU A 385 -6.74 -24.03 -13.87
N ARG A 386 -7.23 -25.04 -13.15
CA ARG A 386 -8.13 -26.08 -13.64
C ARG A 386 -9.27 -26.25 -12.66
N ALA A 387 -10.49 -26.34 -13.16
CA ALA A 387 -11.64 -26.63 -12.32
C ALA A 387 -12.68 -27.50 -13.02
N ARG A 388 -13.37 -28.30 -12.22
CA ARG A 388 -14.48 -29.15 -12.63
C ARG A 388 -15.72 -28.79 -11.82
N LEU A 389 -16.87 -28.74 -12.51
CA LEU A 389 -18.16 -28.52 -11.87
C LEU A 389 -18.85 -29.85 -11.55
N ASP A 390 -19.65 -29.86 -10.49
CA ASP A 390 -20.62 -30.93 -10.23
C ASP A 390 -21.87 -30.77 -11.12
N PRO A 391 -22.81 -31.75 -11.13
CA PRO A 391 -24.04 -31.64 -11.92
C PRO A 391 -24.98 -30.48 -11.54
N ALA A 392 -24.83 -29.88 -10.35
CA ALA A 392 -25.56 -28.70 -9.92
C ALA A 392 -24.86 -27.39 -10.33
N GLY A 393 -23.69 -27.50 -10.99
CA GLY A 393 -22.87 -26.37 -11.39
C GLY A 393 -22.01 -25.79 -10.28
N ASN A 394 -21.78 -26.50 -9.17
CA ASN A 394 -20.88 -26.05 -8.10
C ASN A 394 -19.43 -26.44 -8.43
N PRO A 395 -18.41 -25.67 -7.99
CA PRO A 395 -17.03 -26.09 -8.12
C PRO A 395 -16.77 -27.33 -7.25
N LEU A 396 -16.54 -28.47 -7.89
CA LEU A 396 -16.22 -29.73 -7.23
C LEU A 396 -14.73 -29.85 -6.94
N ALA A 397 -13.91 -29.53 -7.94
CA ALA A 397 -12.45 -29.59 -7.84
C ALA A 397 -11.84 -28.32 -8.42
N TRP A 398 -10.83 -27.79 -7.73
CA TRP A 398 -10.04 -26.62 -8.11
C TRP A 398 -8.56 -26.94 -7.91
N ASP A 399 -7.76 -26.72 -8.95
CA ASP A 399 -6.32 -26.86 -8.93
C ASP A 399 -5.69 -25.59 -9.49
N GLN A 400 -4.75 -25.01 -8.75
CA GLN A 400 -4.08 -23.78 -9.13
C GLN A 400 -2.59 -23.87 -8.89
N CYS A 401 -1.81 -23.42 -9.88
CA CYS A 401 -0.38 -23.20 -9.74
C CYS A 401 -0.09 -21.71 -9.88
N ILE A 402 0.67 -21.15 -8.94
CA ILE A 402 1.15 -19.77 -8.95
C ILE A 402 2.65 -19.76 -9.23
N VAL A 403 3.11 -18.91 -10.15
CA VAL A 403 4.54 -18.72 -10.42
C VAL A 403 4.87 -17.23 -10.36
N GLY A 404 5.79 -16.84 -9.47
CA GLY A 404 6.27 -15.47 -9.35
C GLY A 404 7.31 -15.30 -8.25
N GLN A 405 8.11 -14.23 -8.32
CA GLN A 405 9.18 -13.99 -7.34
C GLN A 405 8.62 -13.75 -5.94
N SER A 406 9.22 -14.36 -4.92
CA SER A 406 8.95 -14.02 -3.53
C SER A 406 9.48 -12.62 -3.21
N ILE A 407 8.67 -11.81 -2.52
CA ILE A 407 9.08 -10.49 -2.03
C ILE A 407 9.69 -10.55 -0.62
N LEU A 408 9.63 -11.71 0.03
CA LEU A 408 10.13 -11.94 1.39
C LEU A 408 11.42 -12.75 1.43
N ALA A 409 11.63 -13.68 0.51
CA ALA A 409 12.84 -14.51 0.46
C ALA A 409 14.09 -13.64 0.28
N GLY A 410 15.11 -13.85 1.11
CA GLY A 410 16.32 -13.05 1.16
C GLY A 410 16.21 -11.75 1.96
N THR A 411 15.04 -11.44 2.53
CA THR A 411 14.85 -10.25 3.38
C THR A 411 14.90 -10.61 4.87
N PRO A 412 15.05 -9.62 5.77
CA PRO A 412 14.94 -9.85 7.21
C PRO A 412 13.61 -10.48 7.67
N PHE A 413 12.56 -10.41 6.84
CA PHE A 413 11.23 -10.97 7.13
C PHE A 413 11.11 -12.46 6.81
N GLU A 414 12.04 -13.06 6.06
CA GLU A 414 11.95 -14.44 5.56
C GLU A 414 11.67 -15.44 6.68
N SER A 415 12.45 -15.42 7.76
CA SER A 415 12.32 -16.39 8.86
C SER A 415 10.95 -16.32 9.58
N ALA A 416 10.35 -15.13 9.63
CA ALA A 416 9.07 -14.91 10.29
C ALA A 416 7.89 -15.24 9.39
N MET A 417 7.99 -14.97 8.08
CA MET A 417 6.84 -14.91 7.18
C MET A 417 6.88 -15.90 6.00
N VAL A 418 8.02 -16.54 5.72
CA VAL A 418 8.11 -17.68 4.79
C VAL A 418 8.08 -18.98 5.61
N LYS A 419 7.08 -19.83 5.37
CA LYS A 419 6.88 -21.10 6.10
C LYS A 419 6.83 -22.24 5.10
N ASP A 420 7.61 -23.29 5.36
CA ASP A 420 7.66 -24.49 4.51
C ASP A 420 7.94 -24.21 3.03
N GLY A 421 8.73 -23.16 2.75
CA GLY A 421 9.04 -22.70 1.39
C GLY A 421 7.97 -21.82 0.74
N ILE A 422 6.87 -21.55 1.43
CA ILE A 422 5.77 -20.69 0.97
C ILE A 422 5.95 -19.27 1.51
N ASP A 423 6.10 -18.33 0.59
CA ASP A 423 5.86 -16.92 0.85
C ASP A 423 4.35 -16.68 0.91
N HIS A 424 3.80 -16.47 2.11
CA HIS A 424 2.36 -16.26 2.29
C HIS A 424 1.83 -15.05 1.54
N THR A 425 2.66 -14.05 1.25
CA THR A 425 2.26 -12.88 0.46
C THR A 425 2.11 -13.19 -1.03
N SER A 426 2.68 -14.28 -1.53
CA SER A 426 2.49 -14.74 -2.92
C SER A 426 1.20 -15.54 -3.12
N VAL A 427 0.58 -16.01 -2.04
CA VAL A 427 -0.60 -16.89 -2.08
C VAL A 427 -1.82 -16.33 -1.35
N GLU A 428 -1.71 -15.20 -0.65
CA GLU A 428 -2.84 -14.55 0.02
C GLU A 428 -3.99 -14.26 -0.96
N GLY A 429 -5.23 -14.40 -0.50
CA GLY A 429 -6.42 -14.32 -1.35
C GLY A 429 -6.71 -15.60 -2.15
N ALA A 430 -5.68 -16.33 -2.59
CA ALA A 430 -5.84 -17.62 -3.28
C ALA A 430 -5.92 -18.78 -2.27
N VAL A 431 -5.02 -18.81 -1.28
CA VAL A 431 -4.97 -19.87 -0.26
C VAL A 431 -6.21 -19.83 0.65
N ASN A 432 -6.75 -18.65 0.91
CA ASN A 432 -7.94 -18.42 1.73
C ASN A 432 -9.16 -18.02 0.89
N LEU A 433 -9.24 -18.47 -0.37
CA LEU A 433 -10.39 -18.22 -1.24
C LEU A 433 -11.70 -18.62 -0.54
N PRO A 434 -12.68 -17.71 -0.38
CA PRO A 434 -13.81 -17.89 0.54
C PRO A 434 -14.97 -18.71 -0.04
N TYR A 435 -14.90 -19.11 -1.31
CA TYR A 435 -15.97 -19.85 -1.97
C TYR A 435 -16.01 -21.31 -1.49
N ALA A 436 -17.21 -21.86 -1.36
CA ALA A 436 -17.40 -23.28 -1.13
C ALA A 436 -16.89 -24.10 -2.34
N ILE A 437 -15.76 -24.77 -2.15
CA ILE A 437 -15.11 -25.66 -3.11
C ILE A 437 -14.73 -26.94 -2.34
N ASP A 438 -15.24 -28.09 -2.77
CA ASP A 438 -15.13 -29.34 -2.02
C ASP A 438 -13.70 -29.91 -2.02
N HIS A 439 -13.01 -29.78 -3.16
CA HIS A 439 -11.64 -30.25 -3.31
C HIS A 439 -10.77 -29.14 -3.89
N PHE A 440 -9.72 -28.75 -3.18
CA PHE A 440 -8.90 -27.60 -3.52
C PHE A 440 -7.41 -27.93 -3.45
N HIS A 441 -6.65 -27.62 -4.49
CA HIS A 441 -5.20 -27.74 -4.52
C HIS A 441 -4.59 -26.43 -5.01
N LEU A 442 -3.53 -25.98 -4.31
CA LEU A 442 -2.76 -24.80 -4.64
C LEU A 442 -1.28 -25.07 -4.40
N ASP A 443 -0.46 -24.90 -5.43
CA ASP A 443 0.99 -24.90 -5.32
C ASP A 443 1.64 -23.60 -5.84
N LEU A 444 2.90 -23.40 -5.44
CA LEU A 444 3.68 -22.19 -5.69
C LEU A 444 5.07 -22.55 -6.22
N HIS A 445 5.51 -21.85 -7.26
CA HIS A 445 6.90 -21.73 -7.66
C HIS A 445 7.40 -20.30 -7.43
N SER A 446 8.53 -20.18 -6.73
CA SER A 446 9.17 -18.90 -6.40
C SER A 446 10.53 -18.75 -7.11
N PRO A 447 10.57 -18.47 -8.43
CA PRO A 447 11.82 -18.24 -9.14
C PRO A 447 12.62 -17.08 -8.54
N LYS A 448 13.94 -17.18 -8.55
CA LYS A 448 14.86 -16.13 -8.08
C LYS A 448 15.42 -15.39 -9.29
N LEU A 449 15.12 -14.09 -9.42
CA LEU A 449 15.68 -13.23 -10.46
C LEU A 449 16.44 -12.05 -9.81
N PRO A 450 17.42 -11.45 -10.51
CA PRO A 450 18.08 -10.23 -10.03
C PRO A 450 17.21 -8.97 -10.06
N VAL A 451 16.02 -9.04 -10.66
CA VAL A 451 15.08 -7.91 -10.75
C VAL A 451 14.52 -7.62 -9.35
N PRO A 452 14.75 -6.43 -8.77
CA PRO A 452 14.30 -6.12 -7.42
C PRO A 452 12.77 -6.04 -7.35
N VAL A 453 12.20 -6.74 -6.37
CA VAL A 453 10.75 -6.81 -6.17
C VAL A 453 10.35 -6.38 -4.77
N LEU A 454 9.19 -5.75 -4.67
CA LEU A 454 8.63 -5.24 -3.42
C LEU A 454 7.11 -5.35 -3.45
N TRP A 455 6.49 -5.35 -2.27
CA TRP A 455 5.05 -5.15 -2.16
C TRP A 455 4.63 -3.87 -2.89
N TRP A 456 3.54 -3.97 -3.64
CA TRP A 456 2.80 -2.86 -4.22
C TRP A 456 1.41 -2.87 -3.59
N ARG A 457 0.74 -1.72 -3.47
CA ARG A 457 -0.50 -1.56 -2.71
C ARG A 457 -1.44 -2.78 -2.87
N SER A 458 -1.76 -3.44 -1.76
CA SER A 458 -2.52 -4.71 -1.68
C SER A 458 -1.74 -6.00 -1.93
N VAL A 459 -0.40 -5.94 -1.95
CA VAL A 459 0.54 -7.07 -1.94
C VAL A 459 0.15 -8.18 -2.92
N GLY A 460 -0.09 -9.40 -2.45
CA GLY A 460 -0.45 -10.56 -3.29
C GLY A 460 -1.89 -10.51 -3.79
N SER A 461 -2.78 -9.89 -3.02
CA SER A 461 -4.19 -9.69 -3.41
C SER A 461 -4.31 -9.00 -4.78
N THR A 462 -3.31 -8.22 -5.19
CA THR A 462 -3.26 -7.54 -6.50
C THR A 462 -3.33 -8.46 -7.71
N HIS A 463 -2.84 -9.69 -7.59
CA HIS A 463 -2.87 -10.68 -8.65
C HIS A 463 -3.85 -11.82 -8.33
N THR A 464 -3.93 -12.26 -7.07
CA THR A 464 -4.82 -13.37 -6.69
C THR A 464 -6.29 -13.02 -6.79
N ALA A 465 -6.71 -11.78 -6.49
CA ALA A 465 -8.10 -11.35 -6.66
C ALA A 465 -8.51 -11.30 -8.13
N PHE A 466 -7.65 -10.74 -9.00
CA PHE A 466 -7.89 -10.74 -10.45
C PHE A 466 -8.15 -12.13 -10.99
N VAL A 467 -7.33 -13.10 -10.58
CA VAL A 467 -7.42 -14.48 -11.02
C VAL A 467 -8.62 -15.21 -10.42
N GLY A 468 -8.76 -15.18 -9.09
CA GLY A 468 -9.82 -15.89 -8.37
C GLY A 468 -11.22 -15.42 -8.78
N GLU A 469 -11.44 -14.10 -8.80
CA GLU A 469 -12.75 -13.53 -9.11
C GLU A 469 -13.10 -13.63 -10.61
N SER A 470 -12.12 -13.53 -11.51
CA SER A 470 -12.39 -13.76 -12.94
C SER A 470 -12.72 -15.23 -13.20
N PHE A 471 -11.97 -16.16 -12.59
CA PHE A 471 -12.21 -17.59 -12.82
C PHE A 471 -13.52 -18.08 -12.19
N ILE A 472 -13.92 -17.54 -11.04
CA ILE A 472 -15.26 -17.79 -10.47
C ILE A 472 -16.38 -17.30 -11.40
N ASP A 473 -16.18 -16.18 -12.10
CA ASP A 473 -17.13 -15.69 -13.11
C ASP A 473 -17.18 -16.61 -14.35
N GLU A 474 -16.04 -17.15 -14.77
CA GLU A 474 -16.01 -18.17 -15.83
C GLU A 474 -16.74 -19.45 -15.42
N LEU A 475 -16.61 -19.89 -14.17
CA LEU A 475 -17.36 -21.03 -13.62
C LEU A 475 -18.86 -20.75 -13.57
N ALA A 476 -19.27 -19.55 -13.16
CA ALA A 476 -20.68 -19.13 -13.21
C ALA A 476 -21.23 -19.20 -14.64
N HIS A 477 -20.46 -18.72 -15.62
CA HIS A 477 -20.83 -18.78 -17.04
C HIS A 477 -20.92 -20.22 -17.56
N LYS A 478 -19.94 -21.08 -17.24
CA LYS A 478 -19.97 -22.51 -17.61
C LYS A 478 -21.17 -23.23 -16.98
N ALA A 479 -21.57 -22.83 -15.77
CA ALA A 479 -22.75 -23.35 -15.09
C ALA A 479 -24.08 -22.77 -15.61
N GLY A 480 -24.05 -21.75 -16.47
CA GLY A 480 -25.25 -21.04 -16.93
C GLY A 480 -25.95 -20.26 -15.80
N GLN A 481 -25.22 -19.81 -14.78
CA GLN A 481 -25.76 -19.12 -13.60
C GLN A 481 -25.38 -17.64 -13.61
N ASP A 482 -26.26 -16.78 -13.08
CA ASP A 482 -25.97 -15.37 -12.85
C ASP A 482 -24.77 -15.24 -11.87
N PRO A 483 -23.77 -14.41 -12.17
CA PRO A 483 -22.53 -14.37 -11.40
C PRO A 483 -22.68 -13.79 -9.98
N VAL A 484 -23.70 -12.96 -9.71
CA VAL A 484 -24.01 -12.51 -8.33
C VAL A 484 -24.69 -13.63 -7.56
N ALA A 485 -25.70 -14.29 -8.15
CA ALA A 485 -26.39 -15.43 -7.55
C ALA A 485 -25.43 -16.61 -7.28
N TYR A 486 -24.50 -16.86 -8.20
CA TYR A 486 -23.46 -17.87 -8.06
C TYR A 486 -22.58 -17.61 -6.85
N ARG A 487 -22.02 -16.39 -6.73
CA ARG A 487 -21.23 -15.96 -5.58
C ARG A 487 -22.02 -16.02 -4.28
N ARG A 488 -23.27 -15.58 -4.26
CA ARG A 488 -24.15 -15.65 -3.07
C ARG A 488 -24.27 -17.08 -2.53
N ARG A 489 -24.48 -18.04 -3.43
CA ARG A 489 -24.60 -19.45 -3.06
C ARG A 489 -23.30 -20.01 -2.51
N LEU A 490 -22.18 -19.71 -3.16
CA LEU A 490 -20.86 -20.18 -2.74
C LEU A 490 -20.33 -19.51 -1.47
N LEU A 491 -20.77 -18.29 -1.17
CA LEU A 491 -20.39 -17.50 0.02
C LEU A 491 -21.38 -17.63 1.17
N ALA A 492 -22.30 -18.61 1.16
CA ALA A 492 -23.37 -18.75 2.16
C ALA A 492 -22.87 -18.76 3.63
N LYS A 493 -21.62 -19.19 3.87
CA LYS A 493 -20.99 -19.24 5.20
C LYS A 493 -20.17 -17.98 5.55
N HIS A 494 -20.13 -16.99 4.68
CA HIS A 494 -19.30 -15.79 4.79
C HIS A 494 -20.16 -14.51 4.79
N PRO A 495 -20.81 -14.17 5.92
CA PRO A 495 -21.81 -13.11 5.97
C PRO A 495 -21.27 -11.72 5.62
N ARG A 496 -20.01 -11.39 5.97
CA ARG A 496 -19.42 -10.08 5.61
C ARG A 496 -19.14 -9.95 4.11
N HIS A 497 -18.65 -11.01 3.47
CA HIS A 497 -18.55 -11.09 2.01
C HIS A 497 -19.91 -10.91 1.33
N LEU A 498 -20.94 -11.61 1.83
CA LEU A 498 -22.30 -11.45 1.31
C LEU A 498 -22.85 -10.04 1.53
N GLY A 499 -22.55 -9.43 2.69
CA GLY A 499 -22.99 -8.06 3.01
C GLY A 499 -22.51 -7.06 1.96
N VAL A 500 -21.22 -7.07 1.64
CA VAL A 500 -20.66 -6.16 0.62
C VAL A 500 -21.13 -6.53 -0.79
N LEU A 501 -21.17 -7.82 -1.14
CA LEU A 501 -21.66 -8.28 -2.45
C LEU A 501 -23.11 -7.84 -2.70
N ASN A 502 -23.97 -8.02 -1.70
CA ASN A 502 -25.38 -7.66 -1.79
C ASN A 502 -25.57 -6.16 -1.90
N LEU A 503 -24.86 -5.38 -1.07
CA LEU A 503 -24.96 -3.92 -1.10
C LEU A 503 -24.46 -3.36 -2.44
N ALA A 504 -23.32 -3.83 -2.96
CA ALA A 504 -22.81 -3.39 -4.26
C ALA A 504 -23.77 -3.75 -5.39
N ALA A 505 -24.29 -4.99 -5.41
CA ALA A 505 -25.24 -5.43 -6.43
C ALA A 505 -26.58 -4.65 -6.37
N GLU A 506 -27.08 -4.34 -5.18
CA GLU A 506 -28.26 -3.49 -4.99
C GLU A 506 -28.02 -2.09 -5.56
N LYS A 507 -26.92 -1.43 -5.14
CA LYS A 507 -26.63 -0.04 -5.54
C LYS A 507 -26.23 0.12 -7.00
N ALA A 508 -25.77 -0.95 -7.64
CA ALA A 508 -25.52 -1.00 -9.06
C ALA A 508 -26.75 -1.40 -9.90
N ASP A 509 -27.93 -1.54 -9.30
CA ASP A 509 -29.14 -2.01 -9.97
C ASP A 509 -28.89 -3.30 -10.76
N TRP A 510 -28.24 -4.29 -10.12
CA TRP A 510 -27.87 -5.55 -10.78
C TRP A 510 -29.09 -6.23 -11.42
N GLY A 511 -28.99 -6.58 -12.71
CA GLY A 511 -30.08 -7.13 -13.51
C GLY A 511 -30.87 -6.11 -14.32
N ALA A 512 -30.69 -4.80 -14.11
CA ALA A 512 -31.22 -3.78 -15.00
C ALA A 512 -30.67 -3.94 -16.44
N PRO A 513 -31.48 -3.69 -17.48
CA PRO A 513 -31.05 -3.85 -18.86
C PRO A 513 -29.97 -2.84 -19.23
N LEU A 514 -28.95 -3.29 -19.97
CA LEU A 514 -27.89 -2.46 -20.53
C LEU A 514 -28.06 -2.31 -22.05
N GLY A 515 -27.52 -1.23 -22.60
CA GLY A 515 -27.48 -0.98 -24.04
C GLY A 515 -26.50 -1.87 -24.79
N ARG A 516 -26.50 -1.76 -26.13
CA ARG A 516 -25.61 -2.54 -26.99
C ARG A 516 -24.15 -2.21 -26.72
N GLY A 517 -23.33 -3.25 -26.57
CA GLY A 517 -21.88 -3.12 -26.31
C GLY A 517 -21.58 -2.66 -24.89
N GLN A 518 -22.58 -2.64 -24.01
CA GLN A 518 -22.39 -2.38 -22.59
C GLN A 518 -22.39 -3.69 -21.81
N GLY A 519 -21.68 -3.71 -20.69
CA GLY A 519 -21.59 -4.86 -19.82
C GLY A 519 -21.39 -4.44 -18.37
N ARG A 520 -21.77 -5.33 -17.46
CA ARG A 520 -21.61 -5.14 -16.02
C ARG A 520 -20.94 -6.36 -15.43
N GLY A 521 -19.93 -6.16 -14.60
CA GLY A 521 -19.14 -7.21 -13.98
C GLY A 521 -19.00 -6.97 -12.49
N VAL A 522 -18.97 -8.06 -11.72
CA VAL A 522 -18.88 -8.03 -10.26
C VAL A 522 -17.65 -8.78 -9.78
N ALA A 523 -17.06 -8.30 -8.70
CA ALA A 523 -16.05 -9.01 -7.92
C ALA A 523 -16.20 -8.70 -6.43
N VAL A 524 -15.83 -9.65 -5.57
CA VAL A 524 -15.78 -9.47 -4.11
C VAL A 524 -14.51 -10.09 -3.55
N HIS A 525 -13.79 -9.36 -2.71
CA HIS A 525 -12.51 -9.82 -2.16
C HIS A 525 -12.34 -9.35 -0.71
N GLU A 526 -11.74 -10.22 0.10
CA GLU A 526 -11.25 -9.87 1.44
C GLU A 526 -9.74 -9.63 1.38
N SER A 527 -9.30 -8.48 1.89
CA SER A 527 -7.88 -8.23 2.14
C SER A 527 -7.72 -7.36 3.39
N PHE A 528 -6.70 -7.66 4.19
CA PHE A 528 -6.43 -6.93 5.45
C PHE A 528 -7.63 -6.86 6.40
N ASN A 529 -8.43 -7.95 6.45
CA ASN A 529 -9.66 -8.10 7.22
C ASN A 529 -10.81 -7.14 6.84
N SER A 530 -10.69 -6.46 5.70
CA SER A 530 -11.75 -5.65 5.11
C SER A 530 -12.30 -6.34 3.88
N TYR A 531 -13.62 -6.25 3.72
CA TYR A 531 -14.36 -6.89 2.64
C TYR A 531 -14.79 -5.81 1.67
N VAL A 532 -14.50 -6.01 0.38
CA VAL A 532 -14.88 -5.05 -0.66
C VAL A 532 -15.53 -5.79 -1.82
N ALA A 533 -16.67 -5.27 -2.27
CA ALA A 533 -17.26 -5.66 -3.54
C ALA A 533 -17.28 -4.48 -4.49
N GLN A 534 -16.99 -4.72 -5.76
CA GLN A 534 -17.10 -3.73 -6.82
C GLN A 534 -17.95 -4.26 -7.96
N VAL A 535 -18.79 -3.38 -8.49
CA VAL A 535 -19.53 -3.59 -9.73
C VAL A 535 -19.07 -2.54 -10.74
N ALA A 536 -18.44 -2.98 -11.82
CA ALA A 536 -18.01 -2.12 -12.91
C ALA A 536 -19.01 -2.18 -14.07
N GLU A 537 -19.40 -1.02 -14.58
CA GLU A 537 -20.15 -0.85 -15.81
C GLU A 537 -19.23 -0.32 -16.90
N VAL A 538 -19.27 -0.96 -18.07
CA VAL A 538 -18.41 -0.59 -19.19
C VAL A 538 -19.21 -0.45 -20.47
N THR A 539 -18.67 0.38 -21.35
CA THR A 539 -19.09 0.52 -22.74
C THR A 539 -17.90 0.20 -23.64
N VAL A 540 -18.04 -0.82 -24.48
CA VAL A 540 -17.05 -1.18 -25.49
C VAL A 540 -17.49 -0.66 -26.86
N ARG A 541 -16.69 0.25 -27.43
CA ARG A 541 -16.95 0.82 -28.77
C ARG A 541 -15.68 0.77 -29.61
N ARG A 542 -15.78 0.15 -30.79
CA ARG A 542 -14.66 0.05 -31.75
C ARG A 542 -13.38 -0.51 -31.12
N GLY A 543 -13.52 -1.54 -30.26
CA GLY A 543 -12.39 -2.16 -29.58
C GLY A 543 -11.80 -1.34 -28.42
N VAL A 544 -12.38 -0.19 -28.06
CA VAL A 544 -11.96 0.62 -26.91
C VAL A 544 -12.86 0.31 -25.72
N ILE A 545 -12.25 0.01 -24.57
CA ILE A 545 -12.92 -0.18 -23.29
C ILE A 545 -13.06 1.19 -22.62
N HIS A 546 -14.29 1.62 -22.35
CA HIS A 546 -14.58 2.76 -21.49
C HIS A 546 -15.27 2.27 -20.22
N VAL A 547 -14.79 2.69 -19.06
CA VAL A 547 -15.41 2.39 -17.77
C VAL A 547 -16.33 3.55 -17.45
N ASP A 548 -17.63 3.29 -17.44
CA ASP A 548 -18.65 4.32 -17.27
C ASP A 548 -18.82 4.64 -15.78
N ARG A 549 -18.98 3.60 -14.96
CA ARG A 549 -19.35 3.70 -13.55
C ARG A 549 -18.78 2.53 -12.74
N VAL A 550 -18.38 2.79 -11.50
CA VAL A 550 -17.97 1.77 -10.53
C VAL A 550 -18.69 2.00 -9.20
N VAL A 551 -19.46 1.00 -8.78
CA VAL A 551 -20.12 0.98 -7.47
C VAL A 551 -19.29 0.12 -6.52
N ILE A 552 -18.92 0.68 -5.36
CA ILE A 552 -18.08 0.04 -4.36
C ILE A 552 -18.87 -0.11 -3.06
N ALA A 553 -18.88 -1.31 -2.49
CA ALA A 553 -19.31 -1.54 -1.11
C ALA A 553 -18.13 -2.01 -0.27
N ILE A 554 -17.97 -1.47 0.93
CA ILE A 554 -16.93 -1.87 1.89
C ILE A 554 -17.53 -2.17 3.26
N ASP A 555 -17.06 -3.26 3.88
CA ASP A 555 -17.21 -3.53 5.30
C ASP A 555 -15.81 -3.55 5.94
N CYS A 556 -15.55 -2.53 6.76
CA CYS A 556 -14.29 -2.36 7.51
C CYS A 556 -14.51 -2.29 9.02
N GLY A 557 -15.61 -2.88 9.53
CA GLY A 557 -16.02 -2.71 10.92
C GLY A 557 -16.52 -1.30 11.20
N ILE A 558 -16.31 -0.80 12.42
CA ILE A 558 -16.66 0.58 12.79
C ILE A 558 -15.96 1.58 11.86
N ALA A 559 -16.74 2.37 11.12
CA ALA A 559 -16.20 3.41 10.25
C ALA A 559 -15.67 4.59 11.10
N VAL A 560 -14.35 4.75 11.21
CA VAL A 560 -13.76 5.83 12.03
C VAL A 560 -14.03 7.21 11.42
N ASN A 561 -13.69 7.38 10.14
CA ASN A 561 -13.99 8.60 9.39
C ASN A 561 -14.51 8.19 7.99
N PRO A 562 -15.83 8.28 7.74
CA PRO A 562 -16.44 7.89 6.47
C PRO A 562 -15.88 8.62 5.25
N ASP A 563 -15.46 9.88 5.39
CA ASP A 563 -14.89 10.67 4.29
C ASP A 563 -13.51 10.13 3.85
N VAL A 564 -12.66 9.79 4.82
CA VAL A 564 -11.36 9.14 4.55
C VAL A 564 -11.55 7.76 3.92
N ILE A 565 -12.53 6.98 4.39
CA ILE A 565 -12.84 5.65 3.84
C ILE A 565 -13.27 5.78 2.38
N GLU A 566 -14.20 6.69 2.08
CA GLU A 566 -14.65 6.96 0.71
C GLU A 566 -13.47 7.36 -0.20
N ALA A 567 -12.63 8.30 0.23
CA ALA A 567 -11.47 8.72 -0.54
C ALA A 567 -10.47 7.56 -0.78
N GLN A 568 -10.28 6.67 0.20
CA GLN A 568 -9.43 5.49 0.03
C GLN A 568 -10.02 4.46 -0.93
N MET A 569 -11.35 4.27 -0.94
CA MET A 569 -12.02 3.40 -1.91
C MET A 569 -11.89 3.95 -3.33
N GLN A 570 -12.15 5.24 -3.52
CA GLN A 570 -12.01 5.92 -4.82
C GLN A 570 -10.56 5.85 -5.32
N GLY A 571 -9.60 6.22 -4.46
CA GLY A 571 -8.18 6.23 -4.82
C GLY A 571 -7.60 4.83 -5.05
N GLY A 572 -8.01 3.83 -4.25
CA GLY A 572 -7.61 2.44 -4.43
C GLY A 572 -8.15 1.85 -5.73
N MET A 573 -9.44 2.10 -6.02
CA MET A 573 -10.06 1.68 -7.28
C MET A 573 -9.36 2.32 -8.49
N GLY A 574 -9.14 3.63 -8.49
CA GLY A 574 -8.45 4.31 -9.61
C GLY A 574 -7.00 3.83 -9.81
N PHE A 575 -6.30 3.52 -8.71
CA PHE A 575 -4.95 2.96 -8.76
C PHE A 575 -4.93 1.55 -9.37
N GLY A 576 -5.86 0.68 -8.95
CA GLY A 576 -6.03 -0.66 -9.54
C GLY A 576 -6.49 -0.60 -11.00
N LEU A 577 -7.33 0.37 -11.35
CA LEU A 577 -7.82 0.57 -12.71
C LEU A 577 -6.69 0.98 -13.67
N SER A 578 -5.73 1.77 -13.18
CA SER A 578 -4.50 2.10 -13.93
C SER A 578 -3.74 0.83 -14.35
N ALA A 579 -3.52 -0.08 -13.41
CA ALA A 579 -2.88 -1.37 -13.68
C ALA A 579 -3.72 -2.28 -14.58
N ALA A 580 -5.04 -2.23 -14.45
CA ALA A 580 -5.94 -3.05 -15.24
C ALA A 580 -5.99 -2.62 -16.72
N LEU A 581 -5.86 -1.33 -17.03
CA LEU A 581 -6.02 -0.80 -18.39
C LEU A 581 -4.70 -0.39 -19.08
N TYR A 582 -3.70 0.08 -18.33
CA TYR A 582 -2.57 0.80 -18.94
C TYR A 582 -1.19 0.37 -18.44
N SER A 583 -1.01 0.24 -17.13
CA SER A 583 0.34 0.20 -16.55
C SER A 583 1.03 -1.14 -16.74
N GLU A 584 2.24 -1.12 -17.29
CA GLU A 584 3.13 -2.28 -17.36
C GLU A 584 4.60 -1.85 -17.46
N LEU A 585 5.48 -2.57 -16.77
CA LEU A 585 6.91 -2.52 -17.05
C LEU A 585 7.30 -3.75 -17.88
N VAL A 586 7.94 -3.49 -19.01
CA VAL A 586 8.45 -4.48 -19.94
C VAL A 586 9.97 -4.49 -19.87
N LEU A 587 10.54 -5.69 -19.77
CA LEU A 587 11.97 -5.92 -19.87
C LEU A 587 12.32 -6.33 -21.30
N ASP A 588 13.29 -5.64 -21.92
CA ASP A 588 14.03 -6.11 -23.10
C ASP A 588 15.49 -6.30 -22.73
N ARG A 589 16.01 -7.51 -22.88
CA ARG A 589 17.38 -7.89 -22.52
C ARG A 589 17.79 -7.33 -21.15
N GLY A 590 16.94 -7.54 -20.15
CA GLY A 590 17.10 -7.10 -18.76
C GLY A 590 16.98 -5.59 -18.50
N ARG A 591 16.63 -4.78 -19.51
CA ARG A 591 16.43 -3.32 -19.36
C ARG A 591 14.96 -2.99 -19.24
N VAL A 592 14.62 -2.11 -18.29
CA VAL A 592 13.27 -1.55 -18.18
C VAL A 592 13.03 -0.56 -19.32
N MET A 593 12.03 -0.84 -20.16
CA MET A 593 11.78 -0.06 -21.37
C MET A 593 11.10 1.28 -21.05
N GLN A 594 10.13 1.27 -20.15
CA GLN A 594 9.41 2.46 -19.71
C GLN A 594 10.29 3.34 -18.82
N SER A 595 9.91 4.60 -18.71
CA SER A 595 10.71 5.63 -18.04
C SER A 595 9.89 6.64 -17.24
N ASN A 596 8.70 7.04 -17.71
CA ASN A 596 7.91 8.11 -17.11
C ASN A 596 6.44 8.00 -17.56
N PHE A 597 5.54 8.86 -17.10
CA PHE A 597 4.10 8.76 -17.33
C PHE A 597 3.62 8.82 -18.79
N HIS A 598 4.49 9.13 -19.74
CA HIS A 598 4.17 9.11 -21.16
C HIS A 598 4.26 7.69 -21.76
N ASP A 599 5.13 6.84 -21.22
CA ASP A 599 5.36 5.45 -21.65
C ASP A 599 5.01 4.39 -20.58
N TYR A 600 5.06 4.74 -19.28
CA TYR A 600 4.40 4.05 -18.17
C TYR A 600 3.09 4.75 -17.81
N GLN A 601 2.02 4.45 -18.52
CA GLN A 601 0.77 5.18 -18.36
C GLN A 601 0.05 4.82 -17.05
N ILE A 602 -0.47 5.84 -16.38
CA ILE A 602 -1.43 5.76 -15.29
C ILE A 602 -2.75 6.38 -15.74
N LEU A 603 -3.85 6.04 -15.08
CA LEU A 603 -5.17 6.58 -15.37
C LEU A 603 -5.18 8.12 -15.34
N ARG A 604 -5.79 8.73 -16.34
CA ARG A 604 -5.98 10.19 -16.45
C ARG A 604 -7.37 10.59 -15.99
N ILE A 605 -7.56 11.88 -15.69
CA ILE A 605 -8.81 12.39 -15.12
C ILE A 605 -10.02 12.17 -16.04
N ASP A 606 -9.83 12.24 -17.35
CA ASP A 606 -10.86 11.99 -18.38
C ASP A 606 -11.19 10.51 -18.56
N GLN A 607 -10.38 9.62 -17.97
CA GLN A 607 -10.58 8.17 -17.97
C GLN A 607 -11.16 7.66 -16.65
N MET A 608 -11.31 8.52 -15.64
CA MET A 608 -11.89 8.14 -14.35
C MET A 608 -13.40 7.95 -14.50
N PRO A 609 -13.97 6.81 -14.06
CA PRO A 609 -15.41 6.57 -14.12
C PRO A 609 -16.15 7.39 -13.05
N GLU A 610 -17.48 7.44 -13.13
CA GLU A 610 -18.29 7.78 -11.95
C GLU A 610 -18.05 6.74 -10.85
N VAL A 611 -17.87 7.18 -9.62
CA VAL A 611 -17.59 6.28 -8.48
C VAL A 611 -18.56 6.55 -7.35
N GLU A 612 -19.19 5.49 -6.88
CA GLU A 612 -20.03 5.53 -5.69
C GLU A 612 -19.48 4.58 -4.63
N VAL A 613 -19.43 5.05 -3.38
CA VAL A 613 -18.90 4.26 -2.26
C VAL A 613 -19.96 4.14 -1.18
N TYR A 614 -20.22 2.90 -0.78
CA TYR A 614 -21.18 2.55 0.25
C TYR A 614 -20.48 1.78 1.38
N ILE A 615 -20.61 2.26 2.61
CA ILE A 615 -20.05 1.60 3.79
C ILE A 615 -21.14 0.76 4.44
N VAL A 616 -20.88 -0.54 4.61
CA VAL A 616 -21.77 -1.46 5.33
C VAL A 616 -21.76 -1.06 6.82
N PRO A 617 -22.93 -0.77 7.42
CA PRO A 617 -23.00 -0.54 8.86
C PRO A 617 -22.53 -1.77 9.63
N SER A 618 -21.55 -1.60 10.51
CA SER A 618 -20.93 -2.69 11.24
C SER A 618 -20.51 -2.26 12.65
N ALA A 619 -20.62 -3.20 13.59
CA ALA A 619 -20.16 -3.06 14.97
C ALA A 619 -18.86 -3.86 15.24
N GLU A 620 -18.32 -4.52 14.22
CA GLU A 620 -17.05 -5.23 14.32
C GLU A 620 -15.89 -4.26 14.58
N PRO A 621 -14.80 -4.71 15.24
CA PRO A 621 -13.59 -3.90 15.38
C PRO A 621 -13.13 -3.32 14.04
N PRO A 622 -12.69 -2.06 13.99
CA PRO A 622 -12.30 -1.43 12.74
C PRO A 622 -11.06 -2.08 12.14
N THR A 623 -11.09 -2.24 10.82
CA THR A 623 -10.00 -2.83 10.03
C THR A 623 -9.37 -1.78 9.11
N GLY A 624 -8.45 -2.23 8.27
CA GLY A 624 -7.69 -1.36 7.39
C GLY A 624 -8.40 -1.00 6.09
N VAL A 625 -8.31 0.25 5.61
CA VAL A 625 -8.96 0.68 4.35
C VAL A 625 -7.98 1.17 3.27
N GLY A 626 -6.68 1.20 3.60
CA GLY A 626 -5.65 1.74 2.70
C GLY A 626 -5.45 0.93 1.42
N GLU A 627 -5.69 -0.38 1.45
CA GLU A 627 -5.41 -1.31 0.36
C GLU A 627 -6.65 -2.00 -0.27
N PRO A 628 -7.76 -2.28 0.45
CA PRO A 628 -8.79 -3.22 0.00
C PRO A 628 -9.54 -2.93 -1.32
N ALA A 629 -9.57 -1.70 -1.83
CA ALA A 629 -10.24 -1.40 -3.10
C ALA A 629 -9.40 -1.72 -4.35
N THR A 630 -8.07 -1.68 -4.24
CA THR A 630 -7.15 -1.89 -5.36
C THR A 630 -7.32 -3.25 -6.06
N PRO A 631 -7.44 -4.39 -5.37
CA PRO A 631 -7.43 -5.69 -6.02
C PRO A 631 -8.76 -6.05 -6.72
N VAL A 632 -9.86 -5.38 -6.38
CA VAL A 632 -11.22 -5.79 -6.78
C VAL A 632 -11.63 -5.25 -8.17
N ILE A 633 -11.03 -4.14 -8.61
CA ILE A 633 -11.43 -3.49 -9.86
C ILE A 633 -11.03 -4.28 -11.11
N ALA A 634 -9.83 -4.87 -11.14
CA ALA A 634 -9.36 -5.63 -12.30
C ALA A 634 -10.28 -6.80 -12.70
N PRO A 635 -10.70 -7.69 -11.77
CA PRO A 635 -11.65 -8.75 -12.11
C PRO A 635 -13.06 -8.21 -12.41
N ALA A 636 -13.56 -7.22 -11.67
CA ALA A 636 -14.87 -6.62 -11.96
C ALA A 636 -14.91 -6.05 -13.39
N LEU A 637 -13.84 -5.37 -13.81
CA LEU A 637 -13.67 -4.84 -15.15
C LEU A 637 -13.57 -5.95 -16.21
N ALA A 638 -12.75 -6.98 -15.98
CA ALA A 638 -12.60 -8.10 -16.92
C ALA A 638 -13.93 -8.84 -17.14
N ASN A 639 -14.70 -9.03 -16.06
CA ASN A 639 -16.04 -9.62 -16.11
C ASN A 639 -17.04 -8.72 -16.87
N ALA A 640 -16.97 -7.40 -16.68
CA ALA A 640 -17.82 -6.44 -17.39
C ALA A 640 -17.51 -6.42 -18.89
N VAL A 641 -16.22 -6.46 -19.27
CA VAL A 641 -15.79 -6.53 -20.67
C VAL A 641 -16.24 -7.83 -21.33
N PHE A 642 -16.16 -8.96 -20.62
CA PHE A 642 -16.72 -10.21 -21.11
C PHE A 642 -18.23 -10.12 -21.32
N ALA A 643 -18.98 -9.56 -20.36
CA ALA A 643 -20.42 -9.38 -20.50
C ALA A 643 -20.77 -8.50 -21.73
N ALA A 644 -19.96 -7.49 -22.03
CA ALA A 644 -20.15 -6.59 -23.16
C ALA A 644 -19.78 -7.21 -24.53
N THR A 645 -18.81 -8.13 -24.58
CA THR A 645 -18.13 -8.54 -25.82
C THR A 645 -18.10 -10.05 -26.09
N GLY A 646 -18.30 -10.87 -25.06
CA GLY A 646 -18.05 -12.32 -25.09
C GLY A 646 -16.56 -12.70 -25.06
N GLN A 647 -15.62 -11.75 -25.02
CA GLN A 647 -14.19 -12.02 -24.98
C GLN A 647 -13.66 -12.06 -23.55
N ARG A 648 -13.10 -13.20 -23.13
CA ARG A 648 -12.41 -13.35 -21.84
C ARG A 648 -10.97 -12.82 -21.96
N LEU A 649 -10.64 -11.82 -21.15
CA LEU A 649 -9.30 -11.24 -21.08
C LEU A 649 -8.61 -11.68 -19.79
N ARG A 650 -7.51 -12.45 -19.92
CA ARG A 650 -6.81 -13.08 -18.78
C ARG A 650 -5.41 -12.50 -18.52
N ARG A 651 -5.01 -11.49 -19.28
CA ARG A 651 -3.72 -10.81 -19.14
C ARG A 651 -3.95 -9.34 -18.84
N LEU A 652 -3.29 -8.83 -17.81
CA LEU A 652 -3.19 -7.39 -17.57
C LEU A 652 -1.98 -6.79 -18.32
N PRO A 653 -2.08 -5.56 -18.84
CA PRO A 653 -3.31 -4.77 -18.96
C PRO A 653 -4.32 -5.39 -19.95
N LEU A 654 -5.61 -5.16 -19.72
CA LEU A 654 -6.70 -5.72 -20.53
C LEU A 654 -6.70 -5.09 -21.93
N ARG A 655 -6.44 -5.92 -22.94
CA ARG A 655 -6.43 -5.52 -24.36
C ARG A 655 -7.38 -6.41 -25.15
N LEU A 656 -8.37 -5.81 -25.79
CA LEU A 656 -9.23 -6.52 -26.74
C LEU A 656 -8.39 -6.95 -27.95
N ALA A 657 -8.69 -8.13 -28.50
CA ALA A 657 -8.07 -8.55 -29.75
C ALA A 657 -8.50 -7.58 -30.87
N SER A 658 -7.51 -7.09 -31.63
CA SER A 658 -7.72 -6.23 -32.80
C SER A 658 -8.43 -6.93 -33.94
#